data_AF-A0A316L6Z8-F1
#
_entry.id   AF-A0A316L6Z8-F1
#
_cell.length_a   1.000
_cell.length_b   1.000
_cell.length_c   1.000
_cell.angle_alpha   90.00
_cell.angle_beta   90.00
_cell.angle_gamma   90.00
#
_symmetry.space_group_name_H-M   'P 1'
#
loop_
_entity.id
_entity.type
_entity.pdbx_description
1 polymer ?
#
loop_
_entity_poly.entity_id
_entity_poly.type
_entity_poly.pdbx_seq_one_letter_code
_entity_poly.pdbx_strand_id
1 'polypeptide(L)'
;MNQEVNSNNKRKNLKLYYGLLITVICIIGVSFAWFRLYLSQNEDNTLASRTCFNTTLTENTSKIEITDAFPISDEDGLKQTPFTFTLKNNCSSYVKAYILIESTYRANSSTSYLSDNYLKVNVSPKNKNSNPSVILGTQTLTDIENSSKGYVLATAYLGTNEEKSFDLRIWMDSAVTLDQGLNKRWAGKIVVITDASNKPTFVDTILADNKVTSPITIPGSDVSAQKLEDIKEETYVLENINTSEKYDATKGNIYPNLLGINSGSHINREKLSYADSWTANGDNFDLSDPVTINSSDYDSNYSSLVGKFIYWQRIGHRDDDMYVDMASEMSIKLNGISGAGNNADGSTSSTTTNLNEIFYVTKAGTKEITYKTLTSNKSVTESLFASTEDDYGYSYYFRGNVKNNYVEFANKCWRIVRITGNNLVKLVLHNNNSNGVSNPCSESNNDSTAAFIGTSAYNDSYNDEAYVGFMYGQTGSTDYGTTYANTNKSTILNTLETWYKENLAPYESKLADTIWCNDKSTGIQRGLASDVTNYYEPNNRLESSKTATLKCPNDNNEGKLSKLTTSDTINGNGNLTYKIGLLTADETAYAGLSVGKINPLFYLTENASGGWWWTLSPHSYNLDIANVYTVIGKTGTLVSRAVNLDMYVRPAIALNTSIEVTGSGTSEDPYIVK
;
A
#
# COMPACT_ATOMS: atom_id res chain seq x y z
N MET A 1 -46.23 29.98 52.44
CA MET A 1 -44.90 30.52 52.85
C MET A 1 -43.84 29.44 53.11
N ASN A 2 -44.16 28.27 53.68
CA ASN A 2 -43.14 27.23 53.97
C ASN A 2 -42.68 26.37 52.77
N GLN A 3 -43.44 26.31 51.67
CA GLN A 3 -43.06 25.51 50.49
C GLN A 3 -42.04 26.22 49.57
N GLU A 4 -42.13 27.53 49.40
CA GLU A 4 -41.18 28.31 48.59
C GLU A 4 -39.80 28.42 49.24
N VAL A 5 -39.73 28.56 50.56
CA VAL A 5 -38.45 28.60 51.31
C VAL A 5 -37.70 27.28 51.17
N ASN A 6 -38.43 26.15 51.16
CA ASN A 6 -37.84 24.82 51.04
C ASN A 6 -37.33 24.52 49.60
N SER A 7 -38.04 25.03 48.58
CA SER A 7 -37.62 24.95 47.17
C SER A 7 -36.36 25.78 46.90
N ASN A 8 -36.27 26.99 47.44
CA ASN A 8 -35.10 27.86 47.28
C ASN A 8 -33.86 27.30 47.99
N ASN A 9 -34.00 26.68 49.16
CA ASN A 9 -32.90 26.00 49.84
C ASN A 9 -32.42 24.75 49.08
N LYS A 10 -33.33 23.95 48.51
CA LYS A 10 -32.95 22.83 47.63
C LYS A 10 -32.19 23.29 46.39
N ARG A 11 -32.61 24.38 45.72
CA ARG A 11 -31.89 24.94 44.56
C ARG A 11 -30.51 25.49 44.92
N LYS A 12 -30.36 26.11 46.10
CA LYS A 12 -29.05 26.57 46.60
C LYS A 12 -28.09 25.40 46.85
N ASN A 13 -28.58 24.34 47.50
CA ASN A 13 -27.77 23.14 47.76
C ASN A 13 -27.40 22.43 46.44
N LEU A 14 -28.31 22.37 45.46
CA LEU A 14 -28.03 21.78 44.15
C LEU A 14 -26.96 22.55 43.38
N LYS A 15 -26.99 23.89 43.42
CA LYS A 15 -25.93 24.74 42.84
C LYS A 15 -24.59 24.54 43.53
N LEU A 16 -24.59 24.34 44.86
CA LEU A 16 -23.39 24.01 45.63
C LEU A 16 -22.80 22.67 45.17
N TYR A 17 -23.63 21.62 45.00
CA TYR A 17 -23.19 20.31 44.53
C TYR A 17 -22.67 20.33 43.09
N TYR A 18 -23.31 21.06 42.17
CA TYR A 18 -22.78 21.24 40.81
C TYR A 18 -21.45 22.00 40.80
N GLY A 19 -21.32 23.05 41.62
CA GLY A 19 -20.06 23.76 41.80
C GLY A 19 -18.95 22.83 42.30
N LEU A 20 -19.23 22.02 43.32
CA LEU A 20 -18.27 21.07 43.90
C LEU A 20 -17.89 19.98 42.89
N LEU A 21 -18.85 19.44 42.13
CA LEU A 21 -18.61 18.47 41.06
C LEU A 21 -17.75 19.05 39.93
N ILE A 22 -18.05 20.27 39.46
CA ILE A 22 -17.25 20.96 38.44
C ILE A 22 -15.83 21.22 38.97
N THR A 23 -15.69 21.59 40.24
CA THR A 23 -14.37 21.81 40.85
C THR A 23 -13.58 20.51 40.94
N VAL A 24 -14.22 19.40 41.34
CA VAL A 24 -13.59 18.07 41.36
C VAL A 24 -13.23 17.59 39.96
N ILE A 25 -14.09 17.78 38.96
CA ILE A 25 -13.80 17.45 37.55
C ILE A 25 -12.64 18.32 37.02
N CYS A 26 -12.60 19.61 37.36
CA CYS A 26 -11.49 20.49 37.01
C CYS A 26 -10.21 20.04 37.71
N ILE A 27 -10.24 19.70 39.01
CA ILE A 27 -9.08 19.20 39.75
C ILE A 27 -8.59 17.87 39.17
N ILE A 28 -9.49 16.95 38.79
CA ILE A 28 -9.12 15.70 38.10
C ILE A 28 -8.51 16.00 36.73
N GLY A 29 -9.08 16.94 35.98
CA GLY A 29 -8.56 17.37 34.67
C GLY A 29 -7.18 18.06 34.77
N VAL A 30 -6.96 18.92 35.77
CA VAL A 30 -5.66 19.58 36.00
C VAL A 30 -4.64 18.61 36.61
N SER A 31 -5.08 17.63 37.42
CA SER A 31 -4.21 16.56 37.95
C SER A 31 -3.73 15.61 36.86
N PHE A 32 -4.58 15.34 35.84
CA PHE A 32 -4.18 14.57 34.66
C PHE A 32 -3.23 15.37 33.74
N ALA A 33 -3.35 16.70 33.69
CA ALA A 33 -2.51 17.56 32.86
C ALA A 33 -1.10 17.83 33.44
N TRP A 34 -0.85 17.48 34.70
CA TRP A 34 0.44 17.74 35.38
C TRP A 34 1.20 16.45 35.74
N PHE A 35 1.03 15.38 34.96
CA PHE A 35 1.78 14.14 35.14
C PHE A 35 2.84 13.97 34.03
N ARG A 36 3.91 14.77 34.13
CA ARG A 36 5.17 14.54 33.40
C ARG A 36 6.21 14.05 34.40
N LEU A 37 6.60 12.79 34.30
CA LEU A 37 7.72 12.25 35.06
C LEU A 37 8.97 12.23 34.18
N TYR A 38 10.10 12.59 34.76
CA TYR A 38 11.40 12.66 34.10
C TYR A 38 12.35 11.65 34.74
N LEU A 39 13.03 10.87 33.91
CA LEU A 39 14.10 9.97 34.32
C LEU A 39 15.34 10.37 33.51
N SER A 40 16.30 11.00 34.18
CA SER A 40 17.59 11.37 33.60
C SER A 40 18.72 10.62 34.31
N GLN A 41 19.82 10.40 33.59
CA GLN A 41 21.03 9.84 34.16
C GLN A 41 21.76 10.87 35.03
N ASN A 42 21.75 10.68 36.35
CA ASN A 42 22.47 11.56 37.29
C ASN A 42 23.97 11.19 37.38
N GLU A 43 24.29 9.89 37.24
CA GLU A 43 25.64 9.36 36.99
C GLU A 43 25.64 8.52 35.70
N ASP A 44 26.82 8.07 35.24
CA ASP A 44 27.05 7.49 33.91
C ASP A 44 25.96 6.50 33.45
N ASN A 45 25.31 5.71 34.33
CA ASN A 45 24.12 4.92 33.99
C ASN A 45 23.12 4.67 35.14
N THR A 46 22.67 5.71 35.85
CA THR A 46 21.53 5.58 36.79
C THR A 46 20.39 6.52 36.41
N LEU A 47 19.34 5.99 35.78
CA LEU A 47 18.08 6.71 35.58
C LEU A 47 17.40 6.84 36.95
N ALA A 48 17.12 8.08 37.39
CA ALA A 48 16.42 8.33 38.64
C ALA A 48 15.08 7.55 38.67
N SER A 49 14.80 6.79 39.73
CA SER A 49 13.50 6.13 39.95
C SER A 49 12.58 7.06 40.74
N ARG A 50 11.31 7.20 40.33
CA ARG A 50 10.27 7.85 41.14
C ARG A 50 9.02 6.97 41.23
N THR A 51 8.23 7.24 42.26
CA THR A 51 7.23 6.40 42.98
C THR A 51 6.31 5.46 42.20
N CYS A 52 6.17 5.56 40.87
CA CYS A 52 5.44 4.54 40.10
C CYS A 52 6.03 4.19 38.72
N PHE A 53 7.15 4.74 38.26
CA PHE A 53 7.77 4.29 37.00
C PHE A 53 9.26 4.05 37.24
N ASN A 54 9.69 2.80 37.03
CA ASN A 54 11.08 2.39 37.23
C ASN A 54 11.72 2.07 35.90
N THR A 55 13.02 2.28 35.83
CA THR A 55 13.83 1.90 34.68
C THR A 55 15.09 1.23 35.19
N THR A 56 15.54 0.19 34.51
CA THR A 56 16.78 -0.52 34.82
C THR A 56 17.66 -0.56 33.58
N LEU A 57 18.91 -0.10 33.70
CA LEU A 57 19.92 -0.22 32.66
C LEU A 57 20.72 -1.50 32.90
N THR A 58 20.92 -2.31 31.85
CA THR A 58 21.70 -3.55 31.97
C THR A 58 23.21 -3.23 32.00
N GLU A 59 23.63 -2.16 31.30
CA GLU A 59 25.00 -1.67 31.29
C GLU A 59 25.19 -0.51 32.26
N ASN A 60 25.25 -0.80 33.56
CA ASN A 60 25.28 0.22 34.63
C ASN A 60 26.61 0.99 34.77
N THR A 61 27.56 0.86 33.84
CA THR A 61 28.91 1.49 33.91
C THR A 61 29.48 2.03 32.58
N SER A 62 28.88 1.75 31.42
CA SER A 62 29.40 2.14 30.09
C SER A 62 28.93 3.52 29.64
N LYS A 63 29.84 4.48 29.41
CA LYS A 63 29.47 5.78 28.82
C LYS A 63 29.00 5.62 27.38
N ILE A 64 27.96 6.36 26.98
CA ILE A 64 27.55 6.47 25.58
C ILE A 64 28.40 7.55 24.93
N GLU A 65 29.56 7.15 24.41
CA GLU A 65 30.51 8.05 23.76
C GLU A 65 31.01 7.49 22.43
N ILE A 66 31.38 8.40 21.54
CA ILE A 66 32.06 8.10 20.28
C ILE A 66 33.38 8.83 20.32
N THR A 67 34.47 8.08 20.37
CA THR A 67 35.86 8.55 20.36
C THR A 67 36.63 7.72 19.34
N ASP A 68 37.45 8.39 18.52
CA ASP A 68 38.34 7.75 17.53
C ASP A 68 37.63 6.74 16.60
N ALA A 69 36.33 6.93 16.35
CA ALA A 69 35.52 6.06 15.52
C ALA A 69 35.57 6.47 14.04
N PHE A 70 35.48 5.48 13.16
CA PHE A 70 35.40 5.69 11.71
C PHE A 70 33.93 5.67 11.24
N PRO A 71 33.62 6.40 10.14
CA PRO A 71 32.35 6.28 9.44
C PRO A 71 32.06 4.83 9.03
N ILE A 72 30.85 4.33 9.28
CA ILE A 72 30.45 2.96 8.90
C ILE A 72 29.03 2.93 8.31
N SER A 73 28.72 1.83 7.61
CA SER A 73 27.39 1.58 7.04
C SER A 73 26.33 1.33 8.11
N ASP A 74 25.04 1.48 7.77
CA ASP A 74 23.94 1.09 8.67
C ASP A 74 23.97 -0.43 8.98
N GLU A 75 24.39 -1.25 8.02
CA GLU A 75 24.52 -2.71 8.21
C GLU A 75 25.54 -3.05 9.29
N ASP A 76 26.70 -2.38 9.28
CA ASP A 76 27.75 -2.59 10.27
C ASP A 76 27.43 -1.91 11.60
N GLY A 77 26.77 -0.75 11.57
CA GLY A 77 26.26 -0.07 12.75
C GLY A 77 25.30 -0.96 13.56
N LEU A 78 24.41 -1.68 12.88
CA LEU A 78 23.47 -2.61 13.52
C LEU A 78 24.13 -3.87 14.10
N LYS A 79 25.37 -4.20 13.69
CA LYS A 79 26.16 -5.31 14.26
C LYS A 79 26.90 -4.92 15.54
N GLN A 80 26.99 -3.64 15.88
CA GLN A 80 27.63 -3.18 17.11
C GLN A 80 26.90 -3.69 18.37
N THR A 81 27.64 -3.81 19.46
CA THR A 81 27.09 -4.08 20.79
C THR A 81 26.16 -2.94 21.22
N PRO A 82 24.88 -3.21 21.51
CA PRO A 82 23.95 -2.17 21.91
C PRO A 82 24.06 -1.80 23.39
N PHE A 83 23.65 -0.58 23.72
CA PHE A 83 23.29 -0.21 25.09
C PHE A 83 21.87 -0.72 25.39
N THR A 84 21.76 -1.74 26.23
CA THR A 84 20.46 -2.32 26.59
C THR A 84 19.88 -1.71 27.86
N PHE A 85 18.63 -1.24 27.78
CA PHE A 85 17.87 -0.72 28.92
C PHE A 85 16.44 -1.25 28.96
N THR A 86 15.83 -1.26 30.14
CA THR A 86 14.48 -1.76 30.41
C THR A 86 13.64 -0.67 31.07
N LEU A 87 12.45 -0.48 30.54
CA LEU A 87 11.42 0.38 31.10
C LEU A 87 10.39 -0.50 31.83
N LYS A 88 10.03 -0.14 33.06
CA LYS A 88 8.99 -0.79 33.86
C LYS A 88 7.95 0.20 34.32
N ASN A 89 6.71 -0.02 33.93
CA ASN A 89 5.60 0.76 34.43
C ASN A 89 5.06 0.16 35.74
N ASN A 90 5.35 0.75 36.89
CA ASN A 90 4.72 0.38 38.17
C ASN A 90 3.50 1.28 38.50
N CYS A 91 3.06 2.13 37.57
CA CYS A 91 1.90 2.97 37.74
C CYS A 91 0.64 2.13 37.53
N SER A 92 -0.44 2.50 38.22
CA SER A 92 -1.73 1.82 38.10
C SER A 92 -2.44 2.07 36.76
N SER A 93 -1.88 2.95 35.93
CA SER A 93 -2.44 3.38 34.64
C SER A 93 -1.42 3.18 33.52
N TYR A 94 -1.93 3.27 32.29
CA TYR A 94 -1.13 3.12 31.08
C TYR A 94 -0.23 4.36 30.89
N VAL A 95 1.02 4.14 30.49
CA VAL A 95 2.02 5.20 30.38
C VAL A 95 2.60 5.22 28.97
N LYS A 96 2.72 6.43 28.40
CA LYS A 96 3.49 6.68 27.18
C LYS A 96 4.85 7.22 27.57
N ALA A 97 5.90 6.46 27.25
CA ALA A 97 7.30 6.82 27.48
C ALA A 97 7.93 7.29 26.17
N TYR A 98 8.62 8.42 26.23
CA TYR A 98 9.51 8.93 25.18
C TYR A 98 10.92 8.56 25.56
N ILE A 99 11.59 7.84 24.68
CA ILE A 99 13.02 7.51 24.80
C ILE A 99 13.76 8.60 24.05
N LEU A 100 14.57 9.37 24.77
CA LEU A 100 15.34 10.48 24.24
C LEU A 100 16.83 10.23 24.43
N ILE A 101 17.63 10.94 23.62
CA ILE A 101 19.06 11.12 23.88
C ILE A 101 19.38 12.60 24.03
N GLU A 102 20.02 12.93 25.15
CA GLU A 102 20.58 14.26 25.39
C GLU A 102 22.03 14.28 24.90
N SER A 103 22.30 15.07 23.85
CA SER A 103 23.67 15.28 23.35
C SER A 103 24.39 16.30 24.22
N THR A 104 25.51 15.89 24.82
CA THR A 104 26.27 16.68 25.80
C THR A 104 26.81 17.98 25.19
N TYR A 105 27.16 17.96 23.90
CA TYR A 105 27.84 19.06 23.23
C TYR A 105 26.98 19.75 22.17
N ARG A 106 25.66 19.48 22.10
CA ARG A 106 24.78 20.00 21.03
C ARG A 106 24.87 21.51 20.81
N ALA A 107 24.87 22.29 21.89
CA ALA A 107 24.92 23.76 21.82
C ALA A 107 26.36 24.31 21.77
N ASN A 108 27.37 23.44 21.73
CA ASN A 108 28.77 23.82 21.72
C ASN A 108 29.23 24.08 20.27
N SER A 109 29.89 25.22 20.04
CA SER A 109 30.41 25.61 18.73
C SER A 109 31.85 25.15 18.47
N SER A 110 32.48 24.44 19.41
CA SER A 110 33.84 23.92 19.25
C SER A 110 33.91 22.86 18.15
N THR A 111 34.93 22.97 17.29
CA THR A 111 35.22 22.01 16.22
C THR A 111 35.78 20.68 16.73
N SER A 112 36.06 20.56 18.03
CA SER A 112 36.53 19.31 18.67
C SER A 112 35.41 18.28 18.88
N TYR A 113 34.16 18.65 18.62
CA TYR A 113 33.01 17.77 18.83
C TYR A 113 32.35 17.40 17.51
N LEU A 114 31.87 16.16 17.42
CA LEU A 114 31.08 15.72 16.26
C LEU A 114 29.72 16.40 16.28
N SER A 115 29.27 16.85 15.10
CA SER A 115 27.90 17.32 14.93
C SER A 115 26.92 16.16 15.09
N ASP A 116 25.78 16.41 15.74
CA ASP A 116 24.69 15.43 15.83
C ASP A 116 24.15 15.03 14.43
N ASN A 117 24.36 15.86 13.39
CA ASN A 117 24.00 15.55 12.00
C ASN A 117 24.92 14.51 11.34
N TYR A 118 26.03 14.14 11.99
CA TYR A 118 26.98 13.14 11.51
C TYR A 118 26.80 11.79 12.19
N LEU A 119 25.79 11.66 13.05
CA LEU A 119 25.54 10.46 13.84
C LEU A 119 24.27 9.78 13.39
N LYS A 120 24.36 8.46 13.23
CA LYS A 120 23.25 7.55 13.06
C LYS A 120 22.91 6.92 14.40
N VAL A 121 21.62 6.76 14.67
CA VAL A 121 21.11 6.13 15.88
C VAL A 121 20.00 5.15 15.55
N ASN A 122 19.98 4.03 16.26
CA ASN A 122 18.92 3.03 16.20
C ASN A 122 18.47 2.71 17.62
N VAL A 123 17.16 2.75 17.86
CA VAL A 123 16.54 2.24 19.10
C VAL A 123 15.49 1.23 18.69
N SER A 124 15.72 -0.03 19.04
CA SER A 124 14.83 -1.14 18.71
C SER A 124 14.47 -1.93 19.97
N PRO A 125 13.39 -2.74 19.98
CA PRO A 125 13.17 -3.72 21.03
C PRO A 125 14.40 -4.62 21.19
N LYS A 126 14.69 -5.06 22.43
CA LYS A 126 15.87 -5.87 22.75
C LYS A 126 16.00 -7.08 21.81
N ASN A 127 17.21 -7.31 21.30
CA ASN A 127 17.56 -8.36 20.34
C ASN A 127 16.83 -8.27 18.99
N LYS A 128 16.16 -7.15 18.69
CA LYS A 128 15.56 -6.86 17.38
C LYS A 128 16.28 -5.66 16.75
N ASN A 129 16.29 -5.62 15.42
CA ASN A 129 16.74 -4.47 14.62
C ASN A 129 15.58 -3.96 13.74
N SER A 130 14.37 -3.94 14.31
CA SER A 130 13.12 -3.69 13.57
C SER A 130 12.89 -2.22 13.21
N ASN A 131 13.48 -1.29 13.98
CA ASN A 131 13.28 0.14 13.75
C ASN A 131 14.34 0.68 12.78
N PRO A 132 14.05 1.74 12.00
CA PRO A 132 15.01 2.31 11.07
C PRO A 132 16.16 3.06 11.78
N SER A 133 17.31 3.10 11.13
CA SER A 133 18.49 3.88 11.57
C SER A 133 18.40 5.33 11.08
N VAL A 134 18.30 6.28 11.99
CA VAL A 134 18.00 7.69 11.69
C VAL A 134 19.17 8.61 11.99
N ILE A 135 19.26 9.76 11.30
CA ILE A 135 20.25 10.79 11.62
C ILE A 135 19.82 11.52 12.88
N LEU A 136 20.66 11.53 13.91
CA LEU A 136 20.35 12.07 15.24
C LEU A 136 19.94 13.54 15.19
N GLY A 137 20.73 14.39 14.55
CA GLY A 137 20.49 15.84 14.49
C GLY A 137 19.21 16.27 13.74
N THR A 138 18.57 15.35 13.01
CA THR A 138 17.31 15.59 12.29
C THR A 138 16.07 15.23 13.11
N GLN A 139 16.24 14.61 14.28
CA GLN A 139 15.13 14.19 15.13
C GLN A 139 14.49 15.37 15.87
N THR A 140 13.24 15.19 16.28
CA THR A 140 12.48 16.20 17.03
C THR A 140 13.10 16.44 18.40
N LEU A 141 13.32 17.70 18.75
CA LEU A 141 13.77 18.13 20.08
C LEU A 141 12.58 18.35 21.02
N THR A 142 12.70 17.82 22.23
CA THR A 142 11.72 18.01 23.32
C THR A 142 12.43 18.49 24.58
N ASP A 143 11.77 19.38 25.32
CA ASP A 143 12.28 19.91 26.58
C ASP A 143 12.38 18.80 27.65
N ILE A 144 13.50 18.79 28.37
CA ILE A 144 13.77 17.99 29.57
C ILE A 144 13.75 18.95 30.78
N GLU A 145 14.03 18.45 32.00
CA GLU A 145 14.26 19.31 33.18
C GLU A 145 15.38 20.34 32.96
N ASN A 146 15.32 21.44 33.72
CA ASN A 146 16.33 22.51 33.76
C ASN A 146 16.65 23.18 32.40
N SER A 147 15.67 23.25 31.51
CA SER A 147 15.79 23.87 30.17
C SER A 147 16.75 23.14 29.22
N SER A 148 17.17 21.91 29.53
CA SER A 148 17.88 21.07 28.57
C SER A 148 16.87 20.46 27.58
N LYS A 149 17.36 19.93 26.45
CA LYS A 149 16.48 19.29 25.45
C LYS A 149 17.10 17.99 24.97
N GLY A 150 16.28 17.00 24.66
CA GLY A 150 16.70 15.73 24.09
C GLY A 150 16.09 15.49 22.72
N TYR A 151 16.79 14.71 21.89
CA TYR A 151 16.25 14.18 20.64
C TYR A 151 15.34 13.00 20.95
N VAL A 152 14.08 13.04 20.52
CA VAL A 152 13.16 11.91 20.66
C VAL A 152 13.55 10.83 19.66
N LEU A 153 13.90 9.63 20.14
CA LEU A 153 14.36 8.51 19.32
C LEU A 153 13.28 7.46 19.11
N ALA A 154 12.49 7.20 20.14
CA ALA A 154 11.41 6.23 20.10
C ALA A 154 10.33 6.55 21.12
N THR A 155 9.13 6.01 20.92
CA THR A 155 8.05 6.02 21.90
C THR A 155 7.67 4.60 22.28
N ALA A 156 7.43 4.38 23.57
CA ALA A 156 7.00 3.11 24.12
C ALA A 156 5.73 3.28 24.93
N TYR A 157 4.86 2.30 24.82
CA TYR A 157 3.57 2.24 25.50
C TYR A 157 3.62 1.11 26.51
N LEU A 158 3.37 1.38 27.79
CA LEU A 158 3.49 0.40 28.86
C LEU A 158 2.21 0.36 29.70
N GLY A 159 1.58 -0.80 29.81
CA GLY A 159 0.50 -1.07 30.74
C GLY A 159 0.99 -1.28 32.16
N THR A 160 0.06 -1.40 33.10
CA THR A 160 0.34 -1.63 34.52
C THR A 160 1.21 -2.87 34.71
N ASN A 161 2.34 -2.71 35.39
CA ASN A 161 3.36 -3.74 35.63
C ASN A 161 4.06 -4.31 34.38
N GLU A 162 3.87 -3.69 33.21
CA GLU A 162 4.55 -4.11 31.98
C GLU A 162 6.03 -3.69 31.99
N GLU A 163 6.88 -4.56 31.47
CA GLU A 163 8.30 -4.31 31.25
C GLU A 163 8.63 -4.42 29.76
N LYS A 164 9.40 -3.48 29.23
CA LYS A 164 9.91 -3.50 27.86
C LYS A 164 11.39 -3.17 27.83
N SER A 165 12.18 -4.00 27.15
CA SER A 165 13.61 -3.78 26.96
C SER A 165 13.92 -3.29 25.55
N PHE A 166 14.92 -2.43 25.44
CA PHE A 166 15.35 -1.78 24.21
C PHE A 166 16.87 -1.83 24.09
N ASP A 167 17.32 -1.89 22.84
CA ASP A 167 18.72 -1.81 22.44
C ASP A 167 18.94 -0.48 21.71
N LEU A 168 19.84 0.36 22.23
CA LEU A 168 20.29 1.58 21.57
C LEU A 168 21.67 1.37 20.96
N ARG A 169 21.82 1.72 19.68
CA ARG A 169 23.10 1.77 18.97
C ARG A 169 23.29 3.15 18.38
N ILE A 170 24.53 3.64 18.42
CA ILE A 170 24.90 4.92 17.82
C ILE A 170 26.26 4.80 17.13
N TRP A 171 26.40 5.36 15.94
CA TRP A 171 27.64 5.32 15.15
C TRP A 171 27.79 6.55 14.26
N MET A 172 28.98 6.73 13.70
CA MET A 172 29.26 7.79 12.73
C MET A 172 28.76 7.38 11.35
N ASP A 173 27.96 8.23 10.70
CA ASP A 173 27.38 7.97 9.39
C ASP A 173 28.47 7.78 8.33
N SER A 174 28.36 6.75 7.49
CA SER A 174 29.21 6.47 6.32
C SER A 174 29.49 7.69 5.42
N ALA A 175 28.58 8.67 5.36
CA ALA A 175 28.74 9.88 4.56
C ALA A 175 29.72 10.91 5.15
N VAL A 176 30.17 10.71 6.40
CA VAL A 176 31.06 11.64 7.10
C VAL A 176 32.46 11.59 6.52
N THR A 177 33.00 12.74 6.15
CA THR A 177 34.36 12.86 5.63
C THR A 177 35.41 12.84 6.74
N LEU A 178 36.67 12.58 6.38
CA LEU A 178 37.78 12.52 7.33
C LEU A 178 37.88 13.81 8.17
N ASP A 179 37.82 14.99 7.56
CA ASP A 179 37.91 16.28 8.28
C ASP A 179 36.69 16.54 9.19
N GLN A 180 35.56 15.93 8.86
CA GLN A 180 34.34 16.04 9.66
C GLN A 180 34.39 15.13 10.90
N GLY A 181 35.06 13.97 10.83
CA GLY A 181 35.09 12.96 11.89
C GLY A 181 36.38 12.89 12.73
N LEU A 182 37.54 13.14 12.12
CA LEU A 182 38.85 12.82 12.70
C LEU A 182 39.15 13.63 13.97
N ASN A 183 39.62 12.94 15.02
CA ASN A 183 39.97 13.50 16.33
C ASN A 183 38.82 14.27 17.01
N LYS A 184 37.58 14.02 16.61
CA LYS A 184 36.41 14.58 17.27
C LYS A 184 35.73 13.53 18.13
N ARG A 185 35.05 14.01 19.15
CA ARG A 185 34.30 13.15 20.08
C ARG A 185 32.86 13.57 20.20
N TRP A 186 32.03 12.62 20.61
CA TRP A 186 30.64 12.86 20.97
C TRP A 186 30.30 12.09 22.24
N ALA A 187 29.36 12.61 23.03
CA ALA A 187 28.85 11.92 24.21
C ALA A 187 27.38 12.25 24.40
N GLY A 188 26.59 11.27 24.84
CA GLY A 188 25.18 11.44 25.12
C GLY A 188 24.69 10.69 26.35
N LYS A 189 23.45 10.98 26.73
CA LYS A 189 22.77 10.32 27.85
C LYS A 189 21.36 9.90 27.44
N ILE A 190 20.96 8.69 27.81
CA ILE A 190 19.57 8.25 27.63
C ILE A 190 18.72 8.98 28.67
N VAL A 191 17.63 9.57 28.20
CA VAL A 191 16.63 10.24 29.04
C VAL A 191 15.27 9.65 28.68
N VAL A 192 14.45 9.37 29.69
CA VAL A 192 13.08 8.88 29.49
C VAL A 192 12.11 9.85 30.12
N ILE A 193 11.18 10.37 29.31
CA ILE A 193 10.08 11.21 29.78
C ILE A 193 8.81 10.41 29.64
N THR A 194 7.91 10.49 30.62
CA THR A 194 6.63 9.76 30.55
C THR A 194 5.44 10.67 30.75
N ASP A 195 4.40 10.45 29.95
CA ASP A 195 3.06 11.04 30.11
C ASP A 195 2.04 9.94 30.48
N ALA A 196 1.06 10.29 31.30
CA ALA A 196 -0.13 9.46 31.45
C ALA A 196 -0.85 9.33 30.09
N SER A 197 -1.23 8.11 29.72
CA SER A 197 -1.85 7.84 28.42
C SER A 197 -2.98 6.84 28.56
N ASN A 198 -3.83 6.80 27.55
CA ASN A 198 -4.66 5.62 27.32
C ASN A 198 -3.81 4.55 26.61
N LYS A 199 -4.28 3.30 26.68
CA LYS A 199 -3.72 2.22 25.88
C LYS A 199 -3.91 2.54 24.40
N PRO A 200 -2.86 2.47 23.56
CA PRO A 200 -2.96 2.81 22.16
C PRO A 200 -3.89 1.83 21.44
N THR A 201 -4.72 2.36 20.56
CA THR A 201 -5.51 1.57 19.62
C THR A 201 -4.64 1.08 18.46
N PHE A 202 -5.19 0.21 17.63
CA PHE A 202 -4.54 -0.21 16.39
C PHE A 202 -4.23 1.00 15.49
N VAL A 203 -5.18 1.93 15.36
CA VAL A 203 -4.98 3.16 14.57
C VAL A 203 -3.85 4.01 15.15
N ASP A 204 -3.81 4.20 16.48
CA ASP A 204 -2.73 4.98 17.11
C ASP A 204 -1.36 4.36 16.83
N THR A 205 -1.28 3.02 16.81
CA THR A 205 -0.04 2.30 16.49
C THR A 205 0.39 2.56 15.05
N ILE A 206 -0.51 2.38 14.08
CA ILE A 206 -0.18 2.60 12.66
C ILE A 206 0.24 4.05 12.42
N LEU A 207 -0.47 5.02 12.99
CA LEU A 207 -0.16 6.46 12.84
C LEU A 207 1.16 6.84 13.50
N ALA A 208 1.55 6.19 14.60
CA ALA A 208 2.84 6.42 15.25
C ALA A 208 4.02 5.83 14.45
N ASP A 209 3.81 4.69 13.78
CA ASP A 209 4.84 3.99 13.01
C ASP A 209 5.05 4.58 11.61
N ASN A 210 4.18 5.50 11.16
CA ASN A 210 4.19 6.01 9.80
C ASN A 210 4.18 7.54 9.74
N LYS A 211 5.04 8.10 8.89
CA LYS A 211 5.03 9.54 8.57
C LYS A 211 4.09 9.81 7.40
N VAL A 212 3.07 10.64 7.62
CA VAL A 212 2.16 11.09 6.56
C VAL A 212 2.92 12.01 5.59
N THR A 213 2.87 11.68 4.30
CA THR A 213 3.53 12.43 3.22
C THR A 213 2.61 12.54 2.00
N SER A 214 2.89 13.49 1.11
CA SER A 214 2.17 13.60 -0.16
C SER A 214 2.69 12.58 -1.17
N PRO A 215 1.82 11.99 -2.01
CA PRO A 215 2.24 11.17 -3.14
C PRO A 215 3.15 11.91 -4.11
N ILE A 216 4.12 11.20 -4.67
CA ILE A 216 5.00 11.66 -5.76
C ILE A 216 4.25 11.58 -7.09
N THR A 217 3.43 10.53 -7.26
CA THR A 217 2.58 10.32 -8.43
C THR A 217 1.10 10.45 -8.08
N ILE A 218 0.25 10.79 -9.05
CA ILE A 218 -1.17 11.04 -8.81
C ILE A 218 -1.93 9.69 -8.79
N PRO A 219 -2.59 9.32 -7.67
CA PRO A 219 -3.42 8.12 -7.61
C PRO A 219 -4.44 8.02 -8.75
N GLY A 220 -4.49 6.86 -9.42
CA GLY A 220 -5.40 6.59 -10.54
C GLY A 220 -4.95 7.13 -11.90
N SER A 221 -4.29 8.28 -11.94
CA SER A 221 -3.62 8.77 -13.16
C SER A 221 -2.36 7.96 -13.47
N ASP A 222 -1.57 7.70 -12.44
CA ASP A 222 -0.25 7.12 -12.55
C ASP A 222 -0.07 5.93 -11.62
N VAL A 223 0.75 5.00 -12.11
CA VAL A 223 1.27 3.95 -11.25
C VAL A 223 2.22 4.55 -10.22
N SER A 224 2.33 3.93 -9.05
CA SER A 224 3.30 4.36 -8.04
C SER A 224 4.70 4.38 -8.63
N ALA A 225 5.50 5.39 -8.32
CA ALA A 225 6.85 5.53 -8.86
C ALA A 225 7.75 4.36 -8.45
N GLN A 226 8.66 3.99 -9.34
CA GLN A 226 9.63 2.91 -9.14
C GLN A 226 10.99 3.33 -9.69
N LYS A 227 12.06 2.94 -9.00
CA LYS A 227 13.41 2.94 -9.56
C LYS A 227 13.68 1.67 -10.35
N LEU A 228 14.51 1.79 -11.38
CA LEU A 228 14.96 0.65 -12.19
C LEU A 228 15.58 -0.49 -11.35
N GLU A 229 16.28 -0.15 -10.26
CA GLU A 229 16.90 -1.12 -9.36
C GLU A 229 15.87 -2.00 -8.63
N ASP A 230 14.68 -1.47 -8.35
CA ASP A 230 13.63 -2.17 -7.59
C ASP A 230 12.75 -3.07 -8.49
N ILE A 231 12.78 -2.87 -9.81
CA ILE A 231 11.95 -3.60 -10.78
C ILE A 231 12.43 -5.04 -10.92
N LYS A 232 11.49 -5.97 -10.71
CA LYS A 232 11.68 -7.40 -10.94
C LYS A 232 11.96 -7.66 -12.41
N GLU A 233 12.93 -8.53 -12.66
CA GLU A 233 13.24 -8.98 -14.01
C GLU A 233 12.22 -10.01 -14.50
N GLU A 234 11.77 -9.86 -15.74
CA GLU A 234 11.02 -10.89 -16.46
C GLU A 234 11.95 -11.54 -17.49
N THR A 235 11.97 -12.87 -17.54
CA THR A 235 12.67 -13.60 -18.59
C THR A 235 11.66 -14.20 -19.54
N TYR A 236 11.85 -13.93 -20.82
CA TYR A 236 11.15 -14.60 -21.90
C TYR A 236 12.10 -15.62 -22.53
N VAL A 237 11.63 -16.86 -22.68
CA VAL A 237 12.38 -17.96 -23.31
C VAL A 237 11.57 -18.47 -24.50
N LEU A 238 12.23 -18.61 -25.65
CA LEU A 238 11.71 -19.39 -26.76
C LEU A 238 11.64 -20.87 -26.36
N GLU A 239 10.45 -21.36 -26.05
CA GLU A 239 10.26 -22.81 -25.98
C GLU A 239 10.47 -23.41 -27.38
N ASN A 240 11.16 -24.56 -27.43
CA ASN A 240 11.50 -25.24 -28.69
C ASN A 240 10.23 -25.61 -29.44
N ILE A 241 9.83 -24.81 -30.43
CA ILE A 241 8.90 -25.24 -31.48
C ILE A 241 9.51 -26.50 -32.09
N ASN A 242 8.77 -27.59 -32.04
CA ASN A 242 9.24 -28.94 -32.35
C ASN A 242 9.72 -29.01 -33.81
N THR A 243 11.04 -28.94 -34.04
CA THR A 243 11.67 -28.86 -35.37
C THR A 243 11.68 -30.18 -36.14
N SER A 244 10.75 -31.10 -35.88
CA SER A 244 10.74 -32.44 -36.49
C SER A 244 9.88 -32.57 -37.76
N GLU A 245 9.12 -31.55 -38.15
CA GLU A 245 8.43 -31.57 -39.45
C GLU A 245 9.39 -31.15 -40.58
N LYS A 246 9.87 -32.14 -41.32
CA LYS A 246 10.63 -31.95 -42.56
C LYS A 246 9.81 -31.15 -43.58
N TYR A 247 10.36 -29.99 -43.94
CA TYR A 247 10.08 -29.08 -45.05
C TYR A 247 9.32 -29.66 -46.27
N ASP A 248 8.21 -29.01 -46.64
CA ASP A 248 7.56 -29.06 -47.96
C ASP A 248 7.74 -27.69 -48.66
N ALA A 249 8.49 -27.68 -49.76
CA ALA A 249 8.87 -26.48 -50.51
C ALA A 249 7.70 -25.74 -51.19
N THR A 250 6.48 -26.29 -51.16
CA THR A 250 5.29 -25.67 -51.80
C THR A 250 4.41 -24.88 -50.84
N LYS A 251 4.70 -24.91 -49.53
CA LYS A 251 3.99 -24.17 -48.49
C LYS A 251 5.02 -23.46 -47.61
N GLY A 252 5.41 -22.25 -47.98
CA GLY A 252 6.47 -21.51 -47.30
C GLY A 252 6.22 -21.39 -45.79
N ASN A 253 7.06 -22.02 -44.98
CA ASN A 253 7.10 -21.91 -43.50
C ASN A 253 8.58 -21.74 -43.08
N ILE A 254 8.99 -20.67 -42.38
CA ILE A 254 8.77 -20.24 -40.97
C ILE A 254 9.85 -20.83 -40.02
N TYR A 255 10.78 -19.97 -39.57
CA TYR A 255 11.76 -20.26 -38.53
C TYR A 255 11.42 -19.41 -37.29
N PRO A 256 11.34 -19.99 -36.08
CA PRO A 256 11.10 -19.21 -34.88
C PRO A 256 12.41 -18.64 -34.34
N ASN A 257 12.58 -17.33 -34.44
CA ASN A 257 13.54 -16.60 -33.62
C ASN A 257 12.82 -15.84 -32.49
N LEU A 258 13.58 -15.34 -31.52
CA LEU A 258 13.06 -14.67 -30.31
C LEU A 258 12.15 -13.48 -30.65
N LEU A 259 12.24 -12.97 -31.88
CA LEU A 259 11.56 -11.80 -32.39
C LEU A 259 10.54 -12.06 -33.51
N GLY A 260 9.99 -13.27 -33.60
CA GLY A 260 8.79 -13.53 -34.43
C GLY A 260 8.97 -13.35 -35.94
N ILE A 261 10.12 -13.72 -36.53
CA ILE A 261 10.33 -13.63 -37.97
C ILE A 261 9.64 -14.78 -38.71
N ASN A 262 8.38 -14.57 -39.12
CA ASN A 262 7.69 -15.43 -40.07
C ASN A 262 7.50 -14.73 -41.42
N SER A 263 8.41 -15.01 -42.36
CA SER A 263 8.27 -14.62 -43.76
C SER A 263 7.33 -15.59 -44.49
N GLY A 264 6.03 -15.39 -44.31
CA GLY A 264 4.97 -16.06 -45.08
C GLY A 264 3.93 -15.05 -45.57
N SER A 265 4.06 -14.62 -46.83
CA SER A 265 3.10 -13.93 -47.72
C SER A 265 2.21 -12.75 -47.23
N HIS A 266 2.17 -12.37 -45.94
CA HIS A 266 1.47 -11.21 -45.42
C HIS A 266 2.40 -10.46 -44.47
N ILE A 267 3.00 -9.37 -44.96
CA ILE A 267 4.21 -8.76 -44.39
C ILE A 267 3.89 -7.97 -43.10
N ASN A 268 3.82 -8.65 -41.96
CA ASN A 268 4.03 -8.01 -40.66
C ASN A 268 5.51 -7.68 -40.54
N ARG A 269 5.90 -6.41 -40.70
CA ARG A 269 7.29 -5.98 -40.46
C ARG A 269 7.39 -5.42 -39.05
N GLU A 270 8.00 -6.18 -38.16
CA GLU A 270 8.29 -5.72 -36.80
C GLU A 270 9.57 -4.87 -36.80
N LYS A 271 9.50 -3.73 -36.11
CA LYS A 271 10.64 -2.84 -35.90
C LYS A 271 10.98 -2.80 -34.43
N LEU A 272 12.26 -2.94 -34.13
CA LEU A 272 12.81 -2.76 -32.78
C LEU A 272 13.57 -1.44 -32.75
N SER A 273 13.23 -0.57 -31.81
CA SER A 273 14.01 0.64 -31.52
C SER A 273 14.69 0.49 -30.17
N TYR A 274 15.96 0.88 -30.09
CA TYR A 274 16.70 0.84 -28.84
C TYR A 274 17.57 2.09 -28.65
N ALA A 275 17.85 2.43 -27.39
CA ALA A 275 18.65 3.58 -26.99
C ALA A 275 19.45 3.31 -25.72
N ASP A 276 20.53 4.05 -25.51
CA ASP A 276 21.32 4.03 -24.27
C ASP A 276 20.63 4.72 -23.10
N SER A 277 19.73 5.66 -23.40
CA SER A 277 19.02 6.44 -22.40
C SER A 277 17.65 6.87 -22.92
N TRP A 278 16.90 7.51 -22.04
CA TRP A 278 15.60 8.10 -22.35
C TRP A 278 15.48 9.44 -21.61
N THR A 279 14.52 10.25 -22.04
CA THR A 279 14.12 11.49 -21.36
C THR A 279 12.62 11.49 -21.05
N ALA A 280 12.22 12.19 -20.00
CA ALA A 280 10.82 12.29 -19.61
C ALA A 280 10.06 13.20 -20.59
N ASN A 281 8.90 12.75 -21.05
CA ASN A 281 7.97 13.51 -21.85
C ASN A 281 6.60 13.52 -21.15
N GLY A 282 6.37 14.52 -20.30
CA GLY A 282 5.25 14.49 -19.36
C GLY A 282 5.38 13.29 -18.41
N ASP A 283 4.40 12.38 -18.43
CA ASP A 283 4.44 11.10 -17.69
C ASP A 283 4.95 9.92 -18.54
N ASN A 284 5.29 10.19 -19.80
CA ASN A 284 5.76 9.23 -20.79
C ASN A 284 7.29 9.31 -20.98
N PHE A 285 7.80 8.48 -21.89
CA PHE A 285 9.22 8.32 -22.20
C PHE A 285 9.51 8.67 -23.67
N ASP A 286 10.63 9.35 -23.89
CA ASP A 286 11.26 9.51 -25.21
C ASP A 286 12.60 8.77 -25.19
N LEU A 287 12.83 7.82 -26.12
CA LEU A 287 14.14 7.21 -26.29
C LEU A 287 15.12 8.26 -26.84
N SER A 288 16.28 8.41 -26.22
CA SER A 288 17.31 9.36 -26.63
C SER A 288 18.14 8.78 -27.77
N ASP A 289 18.19 9.45 -28.91
CA ASP A 289 18.95 9.04 -30.10
C ASP A 289 18.72 7.56 -30.49
N PRO A 290 17.45 7.14 -30.73
CA PRO A 290 17.12 5.74 -30.90
C PRO A 290 17.63 5.19 -32.23
N VAL A 291 18.17 3.97 -32.17
CA VAL A 291 18.50 3.18 -33.35
C VAL A 291 17.33 2.25 -33.64
N THR A 292 16.70 2.40 -34.81
CA THR A 292 15.63 1.52 -35.27
C THR A 292 16.16 0.52 -36.29
N ILE A 293 15.88 -0.76 -36.06
CA ILE A 293 16.27 -1.86 -36.92
C ILE A 293 15.04 -2.67 -37.36
N ASN A 294 15.11 -3.29 -38.54
CA ASN A 294 14.08 -4.24 -38.98
C ASN A 294 14.36 -5.60 -38.35
N SER A 295 13.29 -6.37 -38.09
CA SER A 295 13.42 -7.73 -37.56
C SER A 295 14.37 -8.60 -38.40
N SER A 296 14.35 -8.48 -39.74
CA SER A 296 15.22 -9.23 -40.68
C SER A 296 16.72 -8.99 -40.51
N ASP A 297 17.13 -7.90 -39.87
CA ASP A 297 18.53 -7.45 -39.82
C ASP A 297 19.22 -7.86 -38.50
N TYR A 298 18.49 -8.49 -37.57
CA TYR A 298 18.90 -8.68 -36.17
C TYR A 298 19.57 -10.03 -35.83
N ASP A 299 19.73 -10.92 -36.80
CA ASP A 299 20.05 -12.33 -36.58
C ASP A 299 21.50 -12.65 -36.09
N SER A 300 22.30 -11.65 -35.66
CA SER A 300 23.71 -11.90 -35.29
C SER A 300 24.27 -11.21 -34.03
N ASN A 301 23.54 -10.33 -33.32
CA ASN A 301 24.16 -9.62 -32.18
C ASN A 301 23.23 -9.24 -31.01
N TYR A 302 22.52 -10.25 -30.46
CA TYR A 302 21.63 -10.11 -29.30
C TYR A 302 22.30 -9.45 -28.08
N SER A 303 23.61 -9.66 -27.89
CA SER A 303 24.40 -9.08 -26.81
C SER A 303 24.44 -7.54 -26.82
N SER A 304 24.25 -6.91 -27.99
CA SER A 304 24.29 -5.44 -28.12
C SER A 304 23.11 -4.72 -27.48
N LEU A 305 22.00 -5.43 -27.20
CA LEU A 305 20.86 -4.87 -26.47
C LEU A 305 21.06 -4.85 -24.96
N VAL A 306 21.99 -5.62 -24.42
CA VAL A 306 22.21 -5.66 -22.97
C VAL A 306 22.62 -4.26 -22.50
N GLY A 307 21.89 -3.72 -21.51
CA GLY A 307 22.06 -2.36 -21.02
C GLY A 307 21.34 -1.28 -21.83
N LYS A 308 20.54 -1.64 -22.84
CA LYS A 308 19.75 -0.69 -23.65
C LYS A 308 18.30 -0.64 -23.18
N PHE A 309 17.68 0.51 -23.41
CA PHE A 309 16.23 0.67 -23.38
C PHE A 309 15.67 0.32 -24.74
N ILE A 310 14.64 -0.51 -24.78
CA ILE A 310 14.01 -0.95 -26.02
C ILE A 310 12.51 -0.60 -26.06
N TYR A 311 12.02 -0.40 -27.27
CA TYR A 311 10.61 -0.29 -27.61
C TYR A 311 10.32 -1.07 -28.89
N TRP A 312 9.24 -1.86 -28.89
CA TRP A 312 8.88 -2.74 -30.00
C TRP A 312 7.60 -2.27 -30.67
N GLN A 313 7.65 -2.16 -32.00
CA GLN A 313 6.49 -1.81 -32.81
C GLN A 313 6.04 -2.99 -33.68
N ARG A 314 4.75 -3.34 -33.58
CA ARG A 314 4.09 -4.22 -34.55
C ARG A 314 3.44 -3.37 -35.64
N ILE A 315 3.79 -3.60 -36.92
CA ILE A 315 3.15 -2.95 -38.07
C ILE A 315 2.42 -4.04 -38.87
N GLY A 316 1.09 -4.05 -38.86
CA GLY A 316 0.28 -5.05 -39.56
C GLY A 316 -1.21 -4.73 -39.63
N HIS A 317 -1.88 -5.18 -40.70
CA HIS A 317 -3.33 -5.15 -40.88
C HIS A 317 -3.90 -6.56 -40.63
N ARG A 318 -5.02 -6.68 -39.93
CA ARG A 318 -5.76 -7.95 -39.78
C ARG A 318 -7.11 -7.81 -40.47
N ASP A 319 -7.26 -8.51 -41.59
CA ASP A 319 -8.55 -9.02 -42.01
C ASP A 319 -8.66 -10.44 -41.41
N ASP A 320 -9.58 -10.60 -40.47
CA ASP A 320 -10.36 -11.81 -40.22
C ASP A 320 -9.59 -13.14 -40.09
N ASP A 321 -8.88 -13.34 -38.97
CA ASP A 321 -8.80 -14.64 -38.27
C ASP A 321 -7.92 -14.56 -37.00
N MET A 322 -8.47 -15.03 -35.87
CA MET A 322 -7.85 -14.95 -34.55
C MET A 322 -6.93 -16.15 -34.30
N TYR A 323 -5.71 -16.10 -34.85
CA TYR A 323 -4.59 -16.92 -34.37
C TYR A 323 -3.74 -16.11 -33.38
N VAL A 324 -3.51 -16.65 -32.18
CA VAL A 324 -2.66 -16.08 -31.12
C VAL A 324 -1.24 -16.57 -31.38
N ASP A 325 -0.48 -15.82 -32.16
CA ASP A 325 0.95 -16.04 -32.40
C ASP A 325 1.78 -15.28 -31.34
N MET A 326 3.02 -15.69 -31.06
CA MET A 326 3.89 -15.17 -29.98
C MET A 326 4.06 -13.64 -29.98
N ALA A 327 3.96 -13.00 -31.15
CA ALA A 327 3.94 -11.55 -31.26
C ALA A 327 2.74 -10.95 -30.53
N SER A 328 1.62 -11.65 -30.35
CA SER A 328 0.42 -11.16 -29.68
C SER A 328 0.52 -11.12 -28.17
N GLU A 329 1.22 -12.00 -27.45
CA GLU A 329 1.35 -11.82 -25.99
C GLU A 329 2.37 -10.75 -25.61
N MET A 330 3.47 -10.64 -26.37
CA MET A 330 4.36 -9.48 -26.27
C MET A 330 3.69 -8.21 -26.80
N SER A 331 2.99 -8.21 -27.94
CA SER A 331 2.25 -7.03 -28.43
C SER A 331 0.96 -6.72 -27.68
N ILE A 332 0.38 -7.63 -26.90
CA ILE A 332 -0.72 -7.34 -25.96
C ILE A 332 -0.15 -6.74 -24.67
N LYS A 333 1.08 -7.12 -24.27
CA LYS A 333 1.83 -6.42 -23.22
C LYS A 333 2.40 -5.07 -23.67
N LEU A 334 2.83 -4.94 -24.94
CA LEU A 334 3.47 -3.76 -25.56
C LEU A 334 2.47 -2.80 -26.24
N ASN A 335 1.21 -3.20 -26.44
CA ASN A 335 0.14 -2.27 -26.83
C ASN A 335 -0.54 -1.75 -25.57
N GLY A 336 0.14 -0.81 -24.90
CA GLY A 336 -0.57 0.25 -24.21
C GLY A 336 -1.57 0.87 -25.20
N ILE A 337 -2.84 0.63 -24.93
CA ILE A 337 -4.01 1.02 -25.70
C ILE A 337 -3.93 2.51 -26.11
N SER A 338 -4.20 2.75 -27.40
CA SER A 338 -4.55 4.02 -28.06
C SER A 338 -3.61 5.23 -27.85
N GLY A 339 -2.57 5.33 -28.68
CA GLY A 339 -1.88 6.59 -28.99
C GLY A 339 -1.53 6.77 -30.47
N ALA A 340 -1.44 5.68 -31.25
CA ALA A 340 -1.24 5.76 -32.68
C ALA A 340 -2.57 6.04 -33.38
N GLY A 341 -2.88 7.32 -33.60
CA GLY A 341 -3.88 7.71 -34.58
C GLY A 341 -3.49 7.12 -35.93
N ASN A 342 -4.36 6.28 -36.51
CA ASN A 342 -4.24 5.91 -37.91
C ASN A 342 -4.40 7.19 -38.72
N ASN A 343 -3.34 7.64 -39.39
CA ASN A 343 -3.49 8.67 -40.40
C ASN A 343 -4.37 8.11 -41.52
N ALA A 344 -5.19 8.97 -42.14
CA ALA A 344 -6.10 8.60 -43.23
C ALA A 344 -5.40 8.04 -44.50
N ASP A 345 -4.06 8.02 -44.52
CA ASP A 345 -3.21 7.46 -45.58
C ASP A 345 -2.69 6.04 -45.28
N GLY A 346 -3.07 5.44 -44.13
CA GLY A 346 -2.60 4.11 -43.73
C GLY A 346 -1.18 4.09 -43.15
N SER A 347 -0.55 5.24 -42.88
CA SER A 347 0.72 5.32 -42.16
C SER A 347 0.50 5.26 -40.64
N THR A 348 1.18 4.33 -39.97
CA THR A 348 1.35 4.37 -38.51
C THR A 348 2.59 5.21 -38.21
N SER A 349 2.41 6.36 -37.56
CA SER A 349 3.54 7.17 -37.09
C SER A 349 4.31 6.39 -36.01
N SER A 350 5.46 5.85 -36.37
CA SER A 350 6.37 5.13 -35.47
C SER A 350 7.12 6.14 -34.61
N THR A 351 6.56 6.52 -33.46
CA THR A 351 7.24 7.46 -32.57
C THR A 351 8.01 6.71 -31.50
N THR A 352 9.33 6.90 -31.45
CA THR A 352 10.20 6.54 -30.32
C THR A 352 10.09 7.55 -29.17
N THR A 353 9.05 8.38 -29.23
CA THR A 353 8.70 9.46 -28.32
C THR A 353 7.28 9.25 -27.84
N ASN A 354 6.96 9.78 -26.66
CA ASN A 354 5.67 9.70 -26.00
C ASN A 354 5.23 8.25 -25.72
N LEU A 355 6.19 7.39 -25.34
CA LEU A 355 5.98 5.99 -25.00
C LEU A 355 5.44 5.88 -23.57
N ASN A 356 4.40 5.06 -23.36
CA ASN A 356 3.83 4.84 -22.01
C ASN A 356 4.74 3.97 -21.12
N GLU A 357 5.60 3.17 -21.73
CA GLU A 357 6.55 2.29 -21.06
C GLU A 357 7.74 1.98 -21.97
N ILE A 358 8.85 1.57 -21.36
CA ILE A 358 10.07 1.11 -22.03
C ILE A 358 10.66 -0.07 -21.28
N PHE A 359 11.50 -0.86 -21.94
CA PHE A 359 12.09 -2.06 -21.35
C PHE A 359 13.60 -1.94 -21.26
N TYR A 360 14.16 -2.15 -20.08
CA TYR A 360 15.60 -2.18 -19.88
C TYR A 360 16.09 -3.62 -19.94
N VAL A 361 16.95 -3.93 -20.91
CA VAL A 361 17.43 -5.31 -21.14
C VAL A 361 18.61 -5.62 -20.23
N THR A 362 18.48 -6.66 -19.41
CA THR A 362 19.54 -7.12 -18.49
C THR A 362 20.27 -8.34 -19.02
N LYS A 363 19.62 -9.12 -19.89
CA LYS A 363 20.21 -10.27 -20.57
C LYS A 363 19.57 -10.42 -21.94
N ALA A 364 20.37 -10.73 -22.95
CA ALA A 364 19.86 -11.06 -24.28
C ALA A 364 20.72 -12.17 -24.91
N GLY A 365 20.03 -13.22 -25.36
CA GLY A 365 20.61 -14.36 -26.04
C GLY A 365 19.75 -14.77 -27.23
N THR A 366 20.19 -15.79 -27.97
CA THR A 366 19.50 -16.25 -29.18
C THR A 366 18.12 -16.85 -28.93
N LYS A 367 17.86 -17.29 -27.69
CA LYS A 367 16.62 -17.96 -27.28
C LYS A 367 15.97 -17.35 -26.05
N GLU A 368 16.56 -16.32 -25.47
CA GLU A 368 16.03 -15.71 -24.25
C GLU A 368 16.35 -14.22 -24.17
N ILE A 369 15.45 -13.45 -23.57
CA ILE A 369 15.68 -12.05 -23.21
C ILE A 369 15.15 -11.83 -21.81
N THR A 370 15.96 -11.21 -20.96
CA THR A 370 15.58 -10.78 -19.62
C THR A 370 15.56 -9.26 -19.60
N TYR A 371 14.46 -8.70 -19.08
CA TYR A 371 14.24 -7.27 -19.08
C TYR A 371 13.49 -6.80 -17.84
N LYS A 372 13.54 -5.48 -17.60
CA LYS A 372 12.77 -4.76 -16.60
C LYS A 372 11.82 -3.80 -17.31
N THR A 373 10.52 -3.86 -16.99
CA THR A 373 9.52 -2.96 -17.56
C THR A 373 9.44 -1.68 -16.75
N LEU A 374 9.79 -0.54 -17.35
CA LEU A 374 9.74 0.77 -16.73
C LEU A 374 8.48 1.52 -17.18
N THR A 375 7.59 1.79 -16.23
CA THR A 375 6.28 2.46 -16.45
C THR A 375 6.13 3.78 -15.70
N SER A 376 7.18 4.20 -14.98
CA SER A 376 7.26 5.50 -14.31
C SER A 376 8.58 6.20 -14.62
N ASN A 377 8.49 7.48 -14.99
CA ASN A 377 9.65 8.29 -15.35
C ASN A 377 10.22 9.11 -14.17
N LYS A 378 9.77 8.85 -12.94
CA LYS A 378 10.17 9.64 -11.75
C LYS A 378 11.51 9.21 -11.13
N SER A 379 12.02 8.03 -11.48
CA SER A 379 13.31 7.49 -10.98
C SER A 379 13.45 7.47 -9.45
N VAL A 380 12.33 7.28 -8.75
CA VAL A 380 12.23 7.15 -7.29
C VAL A 380 11.21 6.07 -6.97
N THR A 381 11.34 5.43 -5.81
CA THR A 381 10.39 4.40 -5.39
C THR A 381 9.46 4.98 -4.34
N GLU A 382 8.17 5.00 -4.68
CA GLU A 382 7.14 5.32 -3.69
C GLU A 382 6.97 4.13 -2.75
N SER A 383 7.10 4.41 -1.46
CA SER A 383 6.72 3.52 -0.35
C SER A 383 6.30 4.45 0.78
N LEU A 384 5.04 4.88 0.75
CA LEU A 384 4.58 5.97 1.59
C LEU A 384 3.23 5.69 2.25
N PHE A 385 2.99 6.49 3.28
CA PHE A 385 1.72 6.62 3.97
C PHE A 385 1.20 8.03 3.71
N ALA A 386 0.02 8.16 3.11
CA ALA A 386 -0.58 9.42 2.68
C ALA A 386 -1.99 9.57 3.24
N SER A 387 -2.57 10.75 3.10
CA SER A 387 -3.96 11.02 3.47
C SER A 387 -4.74 11.68 2.35
N THR A 388 -6.05 11.44 2.34
CA THR A 388 -7.02 12.07 1.45
C THR A 388 -8.40 12.04 2.13
N GLU A 389 -9.38 12.76 1.60
CA GLU A 389 -10.74 12.72 2.13
C GLU A 389 -11.50 11.44 1.73
N ASP A 390 -12.32 10.92 2.65
CA ASP A 390 -13.32 9.87 2.42
C ASP A 390 -14.72 10.31 2.92
N ASP A 391 -15.69 9.39 2.97
CA ASP A 391 -17.06 9.67 3.41
C ASP A 391 -17.16 10.18 4.86
N TYR A 392 -16.15 9.93 5.69
CA TYR A 392 -16.16 10.19 7.13
C TYR A 392 -15.14 11.23 7.59
N GLY A 393 -14.39 11.83 6.67
CA GLY A 393 -13.34 12.81 6.98
C GLY A 393 -12.04 12.47 6.25
N TYR A 394 -10.94 12.35 6.98
CA TYR A 394 -9.64 12.03 6.40
C TYR A 394 -9.30 10.55 6.56
N SER A 395 -9.12 9.88 5.43
CA SER A 395 -8.55 8.54 5.36
C SER A 395 -7.03 8.61 5.24
N TYR A 396 -6.34 7.61 5.79
CA TYR A 396 -4.91 7.39 5.60
C TYR A 396 -4.68 6.09 4.85
N TYR A 397 -3.81 6.08 3.84
CA TYR A 397 -3.61 4.92 2.97
C TYR A 397 -2.14 4.69 2.67
N PHE A 398 -1.81 3.43 2.36
CA PHE A 398 -0.48 3.01 1.93
C PHE A 398 -0.38 3.05 0.41
N ARG A 399 0.77 3.48 -0.13
CA ARG A 399 1.02 3.53 -1.59
C ARG A 399 2.42 3.04 -1.94
N GLY A 400 2.49 2.20 -2.98
CA GLY A 400 3.73 1.72 -3.57
C GLY A 400 4.32 0.49 -2.88
N ASN A 401 5.65 0.41 -2.74
CA ASN A 401 6.37 -0.77 -2.25
C ASN A 401 6.49 -0.79 -0.71
N VAL A 402 5.35 -0.77 -0.01
CA VAL A 402 5.27 -0.71 1.45
C VAL A 402 5.53 -2.09 2.08
N LYS A 403 6.27 -2.13 3.20
CA LYS A 403 6.66 -3.37 3.90
C LYS A 403 6.22 -3.46 5.38
N ASN A 404 5.55 -2.45 5.92
CA ASN A 404 5.19 -2.34 7.34
C ASN A 404 3.65 -2.30 7.57
N ASN A 405 2.88 -3.01 6.74
CA ASN A 405 1.41 -3.04 6.82
C ASN A 405 0.82 -4.46 6.78
N TYR A 406 1.55 -5.45 7.31
CA TYR A 406 1.07 -6.82 7.51
C TYR A 406 0.29 -6.93 8.82
N VAL A 407 -0.82 -7.67 8.80
CA VAL A 407 -1.69 -7.92 9.95
C VAL A 407 -2.02 -9.40 10.03
N GLU A 408 -1.81 -9.99 11.19
CA GLU A 408 -2.28 -11.34 11.49
C GLU A 408 -3.61 -11.26 12.26
N PHE A 409 -4.65 -11.83 11.67
CA PHE A 409 -5.99 -11.87 12.24
C PHE A 409 -6.73 -13.11 11.79
N ALA A 410 -7.41 -13.79 12.72
CA ALA A 410 -8.15 -15.03 12.46
C ALA A 410 -7.30 -16.13 11.80
N ASN A 411 -6.04 -16.28 12.24
CA ASN A 411 -5.05 -17.23 11.67
C ASN A 411 -4.78 -17.01 10.18
N LYS A 412 -4.92 -15.78 9.69
CA LYS A 412 -4.69 -15.38 8.30
C LYS A 412 -3.80 -14.16 8.26
N CYS A 413 -3.11 -13.97 7.15
CA CYS A 413 -2.40 -12.73 6.89
C CYS A 413 -3.23 -11.78 6.04
N TRP A 414 -3.17 -10.50 6.39
CA TRP A 414 -3.85 -9.41 5.71
C TRP A 414 -2.88 -8.25 5.44
N ARG A 415 -3.20 -7.43 4.44
CA ARG A 415 -2.54 -6.13 4.22
C ARG A 415 -3.50 -5.01 4.60
N ILE A 416 -2.97 -3.98 5.25
CA ILE A 416 -3.74 -2.74 5.47
C ILE A 416 -3.85 -2.00 4.14
N VAL A 417 -5.09 -1.66 3.77
CA VAL A 417 -5.38 -0.83 2.60
C VAL A 417 -5.45 0.62 3.02
N ARG A 418 -6.27 0.91 4.03
CA ARG A 418 -6.46 2.25 4.58
C ARG A 418 -7.02 2.23 5.99
N ILE A 419 -6.81 3.33 6.69
CA ILE A 419 -7.59 3.75 7.86
C ILE A 419 -8.66 4.71 7.34
N THR A 420 -9.93 4.45 7.59
CA THR A 420 -11.04 5.32 7.17
C THR A 420 -11.15 6.55 8.08
N GLY A 421 -11.88 7.59 7.66
CA GLY A 421 -12.08 8.83 8.42
C GLY A 421 -12.78 8.63 9.77
N ASN A 422 -13.50 7.52 9.95
CA ASN A 422 -14.06 7.08 11.24
C ASN A 422 -13.16 6.06 11.97
N ASN A 423 -11.87 5.99 11.66
CA ASN A 423 -10.82 5.19 12.31
C ASN A 423 -10.99 3.66 12.19
N LEU A 424 -11.71 3.15 11.18
CA LEU A 424 -11.74 1.71 10.90
C LEU A 424 -10.52 1.32 10.08
N VAL A 425 -9.95 0.15 10.34
CA VAL A 425 -8.81 -0.35 9.57
C VAL A 425 -9.30 -1.33 8.52
N LYS A 426 -9.28 -0.91 7.24
CA LYS A 426 -9.69 -1.74 6.11
C LYS A 426 -8.53 -2.62 5.66
N LEU A 427 -8.78 -3.91 5.59
CA LEU A 427 -7.82 -4.96 5.28
C LEU A 427 -8.22 -5.72 4.02
N VAL A 428 -7.23 -6.27 3.32
CA VAL A 428 -7.42 -7.21 2.21
C VAL A 428 -6.61 -8.46 2.44
N LEU A 429 -7.16 -9.62 2.06
CA LEU A 429 -6.51 -10.91 2.26
C LEU A 429 -5.16 -10.94 1.55
N HIS A 430 -4.15 -11.42 2.27
CA HIS A 430 -2.78 -11.60 1.79
C HIS A 430 -2.41 -13.07 1.75
N ASN A 431 -2.78 -13.82 2.78
CA ASN A 431 -2.58 -15.25 2.85
C ASN A 431 -3.75 -15.90 3.61
N ASN A 432 -4.52 -16.74 2.91
CA ASN A 432 -5.65 -17.49 3.47
C ASN A 432 -5.20 -18.53 4.51
N ASN A 433 -3.91 -18.84 4.57
CA ASN A 433 -3.28 -19.81 5.45
C ASN A 433 -3.90 -21.22 5.34
N SER A 434 -4.20 -21.65 4.11
CA SER A 434 -4.80 -22.97 3.86
C SER A 434 -3.93 -24.14 4.36
N ASN A 435 -2.61 -23.91 4.49
CA ASN A 435 -1.65 -24.89 4.99
C ASN A 435 -1.47 -24.87 6.53
N GLY A 436 -2.11 -23.93 7.24
CA GLY A 436 -2.08 -23.88 8.70
C GLY A 436 -0.69 -23.58 9.29
N VAL A 437 0.11 -22.73 8.63
CA VAL A 437 1.41 -22.29 9.16
C VAL A 437 1.23 -21.30 10.32
N SER A 438 2.24 -21.19 11.18
CA SER A 438 2.19 -20.36 12.39
C SER A 438 2.25 -18.86 12.11
N ASN A 439 3.11 -18.41 11.19
CA ASN A 439 3.15 -17.02 10.70
C ASN A 439 2.78 -17.00 9.21
N PRO A 440 1.49 -16.83 8.86
CA PRO A 440 1.07 -16.74 7.47
C PRO A 440 1.54 -15.46 6.76
N CYS A 441 2.09 -14.47 7.47
CA CYS A 441 2.63 -13.23 6.90
C CYS A 441 4.10 -13.33 6.52
N SER A 442 4.82 -14.35 6.97
CA SER A 442 6.24 -14.51 6.64
C SER A 442 6.44 -14.68 5.14
N GLU A 443 7.48 -14.04 4.62
CA GLU A 443 7.83 -14.11 3.19
C GLU A 443 8.12 -15.55 2.74
N SER A 444 8.57 -16.42 3.65
CA SER A 444 8.80 -17.84 3.33
C SER A 444 7.52 -18.61 3.01
N ASN A 445 6.36 -18.05 3.37
CA ASN A 445 5.04 -18.65 3.17
C ASN A 445 4.27 -17.96 2.04
N ASN A 446 4.93 -17.09 1.28
CA ASN A 446 4.34 -16.45 0.10
C ASN A 446 4.09 -17.48 -1.00
N ASP A 447 2.92 -17.36 -1.63
CA ASP A 447 2.53 -18.12 -2.80
C ASP A 447 1.68 -17.22 -3.71
N SER A 448 1.84 -17.39 -5.02
CA SER A 448 1.17 -16.56 -6.02
C SER A 448 -0.37 -16.55 -5.90
N THR A 449 -0.96 -17.55 -5.27
CA THR A 449 -2.40 -17.72 -5.08
C THR A 449 -2.86 -17.63 -3.62
N ALA A 450 -1.96 -17.43 -2.67
CA ALA A 450 -2.27 -17.46 -1.23
C ALA A 450 -3.30 -16.38 -0.81
N ALA A 451 -3.39 -15.26 -1.52
CA ALA A 451 -4.34 -14.19 -1.22
C ALA A 451 -5.80 -14.52 -1.60
N PHE A 452 -6.08 -15.68 -2.18
CA PHE A 452 -7.39 -16.02 -2.73
C PHE A 452 -8.10 -17.13 -1.95
N ILE A 453 -9.43 -17.11 -2.00
CA ILE A 453 -10.29 -18.13 -1.36
C ILE A 453 -10.88 -19.12 -2.36
N GLY A 454 -10.45 -19.05 -3.62
CA GLY A 454 -11.00 -19.79 -4.75
C GLY A 454 -11.28 -18.86 -5.93
N THR A 455 -12.06 -19.36 -6.89
CA THR A 455 -12.52 -18.64 -8.07
C THR A 455 -14.04 -18.54 -8.10
N SER A 456 -14.58 -17.49 -8.71
CA SER A 456 -16.02 -17.27 -8.93
C SER A 456 -16.22 -16.31 -10.11
N ALA A 457 -17.28 -16.50 -10.87
CA ALA A 457 -17.92 -15.41 -11.59
C ALA A 457 -18.32 -14.29 -10.61
N TYR A 458 -18.29 -13.04 -11.08
CA TYR A 458 -18.88 -11.93 -10.34
C TYR A 458 -20.41 -12.11 -10.28
N ASN A 459 -21.02 -12.32 -11.44
CA ASN A 459 -22.39 -12.78 -11.62
C ASN A 459 -22.41 -13.80 -12.76
N ASP A 460 -23.11 -14.93 -12.59
CA ASP A 460 -23.20 -15.97 -13.63
C ASP A 460 -23.87 -15.47 -14.93
N SER A 461 -24.80 -14.52 -14.77
CA SER A 461 -25.46 -13.84 -15.88
C SER A 461 -24.81 -12.49 -16.16
N TYR A 462 -24.83 -12.05 -17.41
CA TYR A 462 -24.06 -10.90 -17.90
C TYR A 462 -24.83 -10.00 -18.88
N ASN A 463 -25.97 -10.45 -19.37
CA ASN A 463 -26.74 -9.87 -20.48
C ASN A 463 -27.75 -8.80 -20.04
N ASP A 464 -27.48 -8.16 -18.91
CA ASP A 464 -28.27 -7.06 -18.36
C ASP A 464 -27.36 -6.20 -17.49
N GLU A 465 -27.59 -4.89 -17.50
CA GLU A 465 -26.76 -3.95 -16.75
C GLU A 465 -26.89 -4.10 -15.24
N ALA A 466 -27.99 -4.69 -14.73
CA ALA A 466 -28.12 -5.01 -13.30
C ALA A 466 -26.94 -5.86 -12.80
N TYR A 467 -26.37 -6.72 -13.66
CA TYR A 467 -25.33 -7.68 -13.29
C TYR A 467 -23.95 -7.08 -12.99
N VAL A 468 -23.74 -5.77 -13.15
CA VAL A 468 -22.54 -5.10 -12.62
C VAL A 468 -22.57 -4.97 -11.08
N GLY A 469 -23.72 -5.23 -10.47
CA GLY A 469 -23.95 -5.03 -9.04
C GLY A 469 -23.37 -6.14 -8.15
N PHE A 470 -22.71 -5.75 -7.07
CA PHE A 470 -22.35 -6.67 -5.97
C PHE A 470 -23.60 -7.23 -5.29
N MET A 471 -24.64 -6.39 -5.23
CA MET A 471 -26.05 -6.78 -5.17
C MET A 471 -26.77 -6.10 -6.32
N TYR A 472 -27.81 -6.74 -6.85
CA TYR A 472 -28.48 -6.31 -8.08
C TYR A 472 -29.99 -6.49 -8.02
N GLY A 473 -30.68 -5.74 -8.90
CA GLY A 473 -32.13 -5.59 -8.88
C GLY A 473 -32.82 -6.48 -9.90
N GLN A 474 -33.83 -5.91 -10.55
CA GLN A 474 -34.63 -6.61 -11.56
C GLN A 474 -34.04 -6.39 -12.95
N THR A 475 -33.83 -7.48 -13.69
CA THR A 475 -33.42 -7.44 -15.10
C THR A 475 -34.58 -7.08 -16.03
N GLY A 476 -34.24 -6.53 -17.20
CA GLY A 476 -35.18 -6.05 -18.20
C GLY A 476 -35.97 -4.81 -17.76
N SER A 477 -35.54 -4.14 -16.69
CA SER A 477 -36.17 -2.92 -16.23
C SER A 477 -35.64 -1.69 -16.96
N THR A 478 -36.44 -0.63 -16.97
CA THR A 478 -36.13 0.65 -17.62
C THR A 478 -35.96 1.80 -16.63
N ASP A 479 -36.05 1.52 -15.32
CA ASP A 479 -35.89 2.49 -14.23
C ASP A 479 -34.69 2.15 -13.32
N TYR A 480 -33.93 3.18 -12.96
CA TYR A 480 -32.62 3.04 -12.29
C TYR A 480 -32.77 2.39 -10.91
N GLY A 481 -33.78 2.83 -10.16
CA GLY A 481 -34.05 2.33 -8.82
C GLY A 481 -34.35 0.84 -8.82
N THR A 482 -35.11 0.38 -9.82
CA THR A 482 -35.49 -1.03 -9.95
C THR A 482 -34.37 -1.92 -10.51
N THR A 483 -33.62 -1.47 -11.52
CA THR A 483 -32.50 -2.22 -12.12
C THR A 483 -31.39 -2.48 -11.09
N TYR A 484 -31.08 -1.47 -10.28
CA TYR A 484 -29.99 -1.52 -9.31
C TYR A 484 -30.44 -1.73 -7.86
N ALA A 485 -31.71 -2.08 -7.65
CA ALA A 485 -32.23 -2.42 -6.32
C ALA A 485 -31.37 -3.53 -5.68
N ASN A 486 -31.01 -3.44 -4.40
CA ASN A 486 -30.19 -4.48 -3.77
C ASN A 486 -31.04 -5.66 -3.27
N THR A 487 -31.84 -6.27 -4.15
CA THR A 487 -32.76 -7.36 -3.82
C THR A 487 -32.15 -8.75 -4.00
N ASN A 488 -31.21 -8.89 -4.92
CA ASN A 488 -30.54 -10.15 -5.24
C ASN A 488 -29.05 -10.07 -4.91
N LYS A 489 -28.47 -11.19 -4.47
CA LYS A 489 -27.03 -11.32 -4.20
C LYS A 489 -26.33 -11.80 -5.46
N SER A 490 -25.16 -11.24 -5.73
CA SER A 490 -24.31 -11.75 -6.80
C SER A 490 -23.71 -13.12 -6.49
N THR A 491 -23.24 -13.82 -7.52
CA THR A 491 -22.54 -15.11 -7.36
C THR A 491 -21.33 -14.95 -6.45
N ILE A 492 -20.52 -13.91 -6.66
CA ILE A 492 -19.33 -13.66 -5.83
C ILE A 492 -19.65 -13.31 -4.38
N LEU A 493 -20.77 -12.61 -4.12
CA LEU A 493 -21.20 -12.31 -2.75
C LEU A 493 -21.55 -13.61 -2.00
N ASN A 494 -22.25 -14.56 -2.65
CA ASN A 494 -22.53 -15.87 -2.03
C ASN A 494 -21.23 -16.62 -1.68
N THR A 495 -20.21 -16.56 -2.55
CA THR A 495 -18.88 -17.14 -2.30
C THR A 495 -18.21 -16.51 -1.07
N LEU A 496 -18.21 -15.17 -0.98
CA LEU A 496 -17.65 -14.44 0.16
C LEU A 496 -18.38 -14.75 1.47
N GLU A 497 -19.71 -14.77 1.46
CA GLU A 497 -20.51 -15.03 2.66
C GLU A 497 -20.34 -16.46 3.18
N THR A 498 -20.18 -17.43 2.28
CA THR A 498 -19.88 -18.83 2.65
C THR A 498 -18.55 -18.89 3.38
N TRP A 499 -17.49 -18.32 2.78
CA TRP A 499 -16.18 -18.29 3.41
C TRP A 499 -16.17 -17.51 4.73
N TYR A 500 -16.91 -16.40 4.82
CA TYR A 500 -17.04 -15.62 6.05
C TYR A 500 -17.60 -16.44 7.21
N LYS A 501 -18.68 -17.21 6.97
CA LYS A 501 -19.31 -18.05 8.00
C LYS A 501 -18.33 -19.07 8.56
N GLU A 502 -17.52 -19.66 7.70
CA GLU A 502 -16.56 -20.70 8.06
C GLU A 502 -15.31 -20.15 8.78
N ASN A 503 -14.89 -18.92 8.46
CA ASN A 503 -13.59 -18.41 8.88
C ASN A 503 -13.66 -17.23 9.84
N LEU A 504 -14.71 -16.41 9.79
CA LEU A 504 -14.76 -15.10 10.45
C LEU A 504 -15.92 -14.94 11.44
N ALA A 505 -16.94 -15.79 11.40
CA ALA A 505 -18.08 -15.72 12.33
C ALA A 505 -17.69 -15.63 13.83
N PRO A 506 -16.65 -16.33 14.34
CA PRO A 506 -16.22 -16.20 15.73
C PRO A 506 -15.66 -14.82 16.10
N TYR A 507 -15.32 -13.99 15.12
CA TYR A 507 -14.64 -12.72 15.29
C TYR A 507 -15.54 -11.50 15.01
N GLU A 508 -16.86 -11.70 14.95
CA GLU A 508 -17.86 -10.68 14.62
C GLU A 508 -17.72 -9.37 15.44
N SER A 509 -17.33 -9.47 16.72
CA SER A 509 -17.15 -8.33 17.61
C SER A 509 -15.94 -7.45 17.25
N LYS A 510 -14.97 -7.98 16.51
CA LYS A 510 -13.79 -7.26 16.02
C LYS A 510 -14.01 -6.67 14.63
N LEU A 511 -14.98 -7.18 13.89
CA LEU A 511 -15.31 -6.77 12.53
C LEU A 511 -16.24 -5.54 12.55
N ALA A 512 -15.93 -4.58 11.70
CA ALA A 512 -16.64 -3.31 11.58
C ALA A 512 -17.63 -3.31 10.42
N ASP A 513 -18.79 -2.70 10.65
CA ASP A 513 -19.67 -2.32 9.54
C ASP A 513 -19.06 -1.10 8.85
N THR A 514 -18.86 -1.20 7.54
CA THR A 514 -18.27 -0.12 6.73
C THR A 514 -18.95 -0.09 5.37
N ILE A 515 -18.85 1.05 4.69
CA ILE A 515 -19.37 1.21 3.33
C ILE A 515 -18.54 0.34 2.37
N TRP A 516 -19.18 -0.66 1.78
CA TRP A 516 -18.70 -1.39 0.62
C TRP A 516 -19.22 -0.70 -0.63
N CYS A 517 -18.38 0.13 -1.23
CA CYS A 517 -18.77 0.96 -2.35
C CYS A 517 -18.85 0.16 -3.66
N ASN A 518 -20.06 -0.15 -4.11
CA ASN A 518 -20.33 -0.66 -5.45
C ASN A 518 -21.00 0.48 -6.23
N ASP A 519 -20.19 1.44 -6.65
CA ASP A 519 -20.63 2.68 -7.28
C ASP A 519 -21.27 2.42 -8.65
N LYS A 520 -22.59 2.35 -8.65
CA LYS A 520 -23.44 2.09 -9.82
C LYS A 520 -23.87 3.38 -10.53
N SER A 521 -23.32 4.53 -10.13
CA SER A 521 -23.66 5.80 -10.74
C SER A 521 -23.27 5.86 -12.22
N THR A 522 -24.10 6.56 -13.00
CA THR A 522 -23.87 6.79 -14.43
C THR A 522 -23.94 8.29 -14.75
N GLY A 523 -22.99 8.76 -15.56
CA GLY A 523 -22.94 10.14 -16.02
C GLY A 523 -24.04 10.43 -17.03
N ILE A 524 -24.82 11.50 -16.80
CA ILE A 524 -25.97 11.98 -17.59
C ILE A 524 -26.90 10.84 -18.01
N GLN A 525 -28.02 10.64 -17.31
CA GLN A 525 -29.18 9.76 -17.65
C GLN A 525 -29.24 9.26 -19.11
N ARG A 526 -28.31 8.40 -19.52
CA ARG A 526 -28.45 7.59 -20.73
C ARG A 526 -29.38 6.50 -20.26
N GLY A 527 -30.58 6.49 -20.82
CA GLY A 527 -31.63 5.58 -20.39
C GLY A 527 -31.08 4.16 -20.30
N LEU A 528 -31.53 3.43 -19.30
CA LEU A 528 -31.26 2.01 -19.05
C LEU A 528 -31.64 1.11 -20.25
N ALA A 529 -32.38 1.69 -21.21
CA ALA A 529 -32.73 1.12 -22.51
C ALA A 529 -32.18 1.93 -23.69
N SER A 530 -31.01 2.56 -23.55
CA SER A 530 -30.35 3.27 -24.65
C SER A 530 -29.59 2.30 -25.54
N ASP A 531 -29.61 2.49 -26.86
CA ASP A 531 -28.84 1.70 -27.85
C ASP A 531 -27.33 2.04 -27.82
N VAL A 532 -26.80 2.45 -26.66
CA VAL A 532 -25.41 2.83 -26.49
C VAL A 532 -24.82 2.20 -25.23
N THR A 533 -23.51 1.95 -25.26
CA THR A 533 -22.77 1.46 -24.09
C THR A 533 -22.96 2.42 -22.90
N ASN A 534 -23.38 1.84 -21.78
CA ASN A 534 -23.46 2.52 -20.50
C ASN A 534 -22.11 2.40 -19.79
N TYR A 535 -21.49 3.53 -19.45
CA TYR A 535 -20.25 3.59 -18.67
C TYR A 535 -20.56 4.15 -17.29
N TYR A 536 -20.10 3.45 -16.27
CA TYR A 536 -20.31 3.85 -14.88
C TYR A 536 -19.25 4.87 -14.46
N GLU A 537 -19.52 5.66 -13.43
CA GLU A 537 -18.57 6.67 -12.95
C GLU A 537 -17.20 6.13 -12.53
N PRO A 538 -17.01 4.87 -12.07
CA PRO A 538 -15.68 4.32 -11.88
C PRO A 538 -14.85 4.33 -13.17
N ASN A 539 -15.46 4.01 -14.30
CA ASN A 539 -14.81 4.11 -15.60
C ASN A 539 -14.45 5.56 -15.93
N ASN A 540 -15.40 6.48 -15.79
CA ASN A 540 -15.17 7.89 -16.11
C ASN A 540 -14.02 8.47 -15.27
N ARG A 541 -14.00 8.19 -13.96
CA ARG A 541 -12.99 8.74 -13.07
C ARG A 541 -11.61 8.11 -13.20
N LEU A 542 -11.51 6.81 -13.52
CA LEU A 542 -10.23 6.11 -13.63
C LEU A 542 -9.62 6.22 -15.03
N GLU A 543 -10.46 6.29 -16.07
CA GLU A 543 -10.00 6.31 -17.46
C GLU A 543 -9.95 7.71 -18.05
N SER A 544 -11.02 8.49 -17.88
CA SER A 544 -11.19 9.78 -18.56
C SER A 544 -10.66 10.95 -17.73
N SER A 545 -11.20 11.19 -16.52
CA SER A 545 -10.80 12.36 -15.72
C SER A 545 -9.56 12.12 -14.86
N LYS A 546 -9.17 10.85 -14.63
CA LYS A 546 -8.05 10.45 -13.77
C LYS A 546 -8.16 10.98 -12.33
N THR A 547 -9.37 10.96 -11.77
CA THR A 547 -9.71 11.47 -10.44
C THR A 547 -10.20 10.35 -9.52
N ALA A 548 -9.34 9.37 -9.21
CA ALA A 548 -9.68 8.30 -8.27
C ALA A 548 -10.10 8.88 -6.90
N THR A 549 -11.03 8.21 -6.22
CA THR A 549 -11.59 8.69 -4.94
C THR A 549 -11.74 7.60 -3.89
N LEU A 550 -11.47 7.94 -2.62
CA LEU A 550 -11.76 7.08 -1.46
C LEU A 550 -13.15 7.34 -0.85
N LYS A 551 -13.86 8.37 -1.34
CA LYS A 551 -15.28 8.60 -1.09
C LYS A 551 -16.11 7.67 -1.95
N CYS A 552 -17.16 7.09 -1.40
CA CYS A 552 -18.20 6.44 -2.17
C CYS A 552 -19.19 7.51 -2.67
N PRO A 553 -19.22 7.82 -3.98
CA PRO A 553 -20.12 8.83 -4.50
C PRO A 553 -21.59 8.43 -4.28
N ASN A 554 -22.46 9.44 -4.22
CA ASN A 554 -23.89 9.19 -4.28
C ASN A 554 -24.25 8.79 -5.70
N ASP A 555 -24.96 7.69 -5.84
CA ASP A 555 -25.56 7.30 -7.09
C ASP A 555 -26.76 8.16 -7.48
N ASN A 556 -27.31 7.85 -8.65
CA ASN A 556 -28.48 8.50 -9.22
C ASN A 556 -29.77 8.32 -8.37
N ASN A 557 -29.67 7.71 -7.17
CA ASN A 557 -30.71 7.58 -6.16
C ASN A 557 -30.21 7.96 -4.75
N GLU A 558 -29.51 9.10 -4.65
CA GLU A 558 -28.99 9.68 -3.40
C GLU A 558 -27.94 8.80 -2.67
N GLY A 559 -27.33 7.81 -3.33
CA GLY A 559 -26.26 6.97 -2.76
C GLY A 559 -26.74 5.69 -2.09
N LYS A 560 -28.05 5.45 -1.98
CA LYS A 560 -28.58 4.30 -1.25
C LYS A 560 -28.34 2.96 -1.94
N LEU A 561 -28.14 2.92 -3.26
CA LEU A 561 -27.95 1.64 -3.97
C LEU A 561 -26.48 1.21 -4.01
N SER A 562 -25.56 2.17 -3.91
CA SER A 562 -24.11 1.96 -4.05
C SER A 562 -23.37 1.80 -2.72
N LYS A 563 -23.93 2.30 -1.61
CA LYS A 563 -23.31 2.26 -0.27
C LYS A 563 -23.80 1.06 0.53
N LEU A 564 -23.24 -0.12 0.23
CA LEU A 564 -23.63 -1.37 0.88
C LEU A 564 -23.06 -1.48 2.29
N THR A 565 -23.92 -1.75 3.27
CA THR A 565 -23.58 -1.94 4.70
C THR A 565 -24.44 -3.05 5.28
N THR A 566 -24.12 -3.54 6.48
CA THR A 566 -24.92 -4.58 7.16
C THR A 566 -26.04 -4.01 8.04
N SER A 567 -25.83 -2.82 8.62
CA SER A 567 -26.78 -2.22 9.56
C SER A 567 -26.84 -0.70 9.50
N ASP A 568 -25.76 -0.02 9.09
CA ASP A 568 -25.76 1.44 8.93
C ASP A 568 -26.72 1.85 7.80
N THR A 569 -27.84 2.48 8.17
CA THR A 569 -28.85 3.04 7.26
C THR A 569 -28.79 4.58 7.18
N ILE A 570 -27.84 5.19 7.90
CA ILE A 570 -27.59 6.63 7.88
C ILE A 570 -26.66 6.96 6.72
N ASN A 571 -25.52 6.26 6.63
CA ASN A 571 -24.54 6.48 5.56
C ASN A 571 -24.55 5.36 4.51
N GLY A 572 -25.16 4.22 4.81
CA GLY A 572 -25.32 3.08 3.91
C GLY A 572 -26.78 2.63 3.80
N ASN A 573 -26.98 1.39 3.38
CA ASN A 573 -28.30 0.84 3.09
C ASN A 573 -28.73 -0.38 3.92
N GLY A 574 -27.82 -0.96 4.71
CA GLY A 574 -28.11 -2.11 5.57
C GLY A 574 -28.50 -3.39 4.83
N ASN A 575 -28.18 -3.52 3.54
CA ASN A 575 -28.61 -4.67 2.73
C ASN A 575 -27.71 -5.91 2.83
N LEU A 576 -26.46 -5.78 3.29
CA LEU A 576 -25.54 -6.91 3.42
C LEU A 576 -25.88 -7.75 4.65
N THR A 577 -25.64 -9.06 4.55
CA THR A 577 -25.77 -9.96 5.70
C THR A 577 -24.50 -9.99 6.56
N TYR A 578 -23.32 -9.86 5.94
CA TYR A 578 -22.02 -10.00 6.60
C TYR A 578 -21.08 -8.85 6.28
N LYS A 579 -20.16 -8.56 7.21
CA LYS A 579 -19.18 -7.46 7.13
C LYS A 579 -17.98 -7.83 6.26
N ILE A 580 -18.23 -8.14 4.99
CA ILE A 580 -17.24 -8.58 4.03
C ILE A 580 -17.52 -7.99 2.64
N GLY A 581 -16.46 -7.72 1.90
CA GLY A 581 -16.56 -7.27 0.52
C GLY A 581 -15.27 -7.51 -0.26
N LEU A 582 -15.06 -6.70 -1.29
CA LEU A 582 -13.83 -6.66 -2.09
C LEU A 582 -13.26 -5.24 -2.05
N LEU A 583 -12.06 -5.06 -2.59
CA LEU A 583 -11.53 -3.72 -2.84
C LEU A 583 -12.22 -3.06 -4.03
N THR A 584 -12.36 -1.74 -3.98
CA THR A 584 -12.73 -0.95 -5.16
C THR A 584 -11.53 -0.77 -6.08
N ALA A 585 -11.78 -0.50 -7.36
CA ALA A 585 -10.74 -0.11 -8.30
C ALA A 585 -10.04 1.19 -7.88
N ASP A 586 -10.76 2.11 -7.23
CA ASP A 586 -10.16 3.31 -6.65
C ASP A 586 -9.20 3.00 -5.50
N GLU A 587 -9.54 2.08 -4.60
CA GLU A 587 -8.63 1.67 -3.52
C GLU A 587 -7.34 1.04 -4.06
N THR A 588 -7.41 0.27 -5.15
CA THR A 588 -6.20 -0.25 -5.79
C THR A 588 -5.41 0.84 -6.50
N ALA A 589 -6.08 1.85 -7.06
CA ALA A 589 -5.45 3.03 -7.63
C ALA A 589 -4.69 3.86 -6.59
N TYR A 590 -5.27 4.05 -5.40
CA TYR A 590 -4.61 4.68 -4.25
C TYR A 590 -3.40 3.87 -3.76
N ALA A 591 -3.52 2.54 -3.75
CA ALA A 591 -2.41 1.65 -3.41
C ALA A 591 -1.24 1.68 -4.41
N GLY A 592 -1.47 2.11 -5.65
CA GLY A 592 -0.41 2.29 -6.65
C GLY A 592 -0.80 1.96 -8.09
N LEU A 593 -2.01 1.47 -8.38
CA LEU A 593 -2.39 1.10 -9.74
C LEU A 593 -2.90 2.26 -10.58
N SER A 594 -2.93 2.03 -11.90
CA SER A 594 -3.65 2.85 -12.87
C SER A 594 -4.19 1.95 -13.99
N VAL A 595 -5.24 2.41 -14.67
CA VAL A 595 -5.87 1.64 -15.75
C VAL A 595 -4.91 1.48 -16.91
N GLY A 596 -4.74 0.25 -17.38
CA GLY A 596 -3.93 -0.08 -18.55
C GLY A 596 -2.41 0.09 -18.37
N LYS A 597 -1.93 0.51 -17.19
CA LYS A 597 -0.50 0.65 -16.88
C LYS A 597 0.00 -0.53 -16.03
N ILE A 598 1.20 -1.00 -16.31
CA ILE A 598 1.85 -2.09 -15.56
C ILE A 598 2.51 -1.54 -14.28
N ASN A 599 2.29 -2.22 -13.15
CA ASN A 599 2.94 -1.92 -11.87
C ASN A 599 3.09 -3.20 -11.03
N PRO A 600 4.15 -3.99 -11.24
CA PRO A 600 4.34 -5.23 -10.49
C PRO A 600 4.89 -5.01 -9.07
N LEU A 601 5.34 -3.79 -8.72
CA LEU A 601 6.01 -3.49 -7.44
C LEU A 601 5.10 -2.83 -6.38
N PHE A 602 3.80 -2.74 -6.59
CA PHE A 602 2.90 -2.30 -5.51
C PHE A 602 2.58 -3.45 -4.55
N TYR A 603 2.43 -3.10 -3.28
CA TYR A 603 2.42 -4.07 -2.18
C TYR A 603 1.26 -5.07 -2.14
N LEU A 604 0.22 -4.89 -2.97
CA LEU A 604 -0.95 -5.77 -2.96
C LEU A 604 -0.79 -7.01 -3.86
N THR A 605 0.22 -7.08 -4.75
CA THR A 605 0.39 -8.24 -5.67
C THR A 605 1.28 -9.35 -5.17
N GLU A 606 2.01 -9.16 -4.07
CA GLU A 606 3.01 -10.12 -3.55
C GLU A 606 2.49 -11.58 -3.50
N ASN A 607 1.30 -11.80 -2.91
CA ASN A 607 0.62 -13.10 -2.85
C ASN A 607 -0.65 -13.20 -3.72
N ALA A 608 -0.82 -12.24 -4.63
CA ALA A 608 -1.99 -12.13 -5.49
C ALA A 608 -1.58 -12.07 -6.97
N SER A 609 -0.49 -12.75 -7.34
CA SER A 609 0.12 -12.72 -8.67
C SER A 609 -0.30 -13.86 -9.59
N GLY A 610 -0.98 -14.90 -9.05
CA GLY A 610 -1.35 -16.13 -9.75
C GLY A 610 -2.47 -15.97 -10.78
N GLY A 611 -3.14 -14.82 -10.85
CA GLY A 611 -4.12 -14.55 -11.90
C GLY A 611 -4.89 -13.25 -11.71
N TRP A 612 -6.09 -13.23 -12.29
CA TRP A 612 -6.99 -12.09 -12.31
C TRP A 612 -7.90 -12.15 -11.09
N TRP A 613 -8.17 -11.02 -10.45
CA TRP A 613 -9.08 -10.96 -9.31
C TRP A 613 -10.05 -9.78 -9.37
N TRP A 614 -11.25 -10.00 -8.84
CA TRP A 614 -12.37 -9.07 -8.91
C TRP A 614 -12.23 -7.87 -7.97
N THR A 615 -12.72 -6.71 -8.42
CA THR A 615 -12.96 -5.53 -7.57
C THR A 615 -14.47 -5.29 -7.40
N LEU A 616 -14.87 -4.34 -6.54
CA LEU A 616 -16.27 -3.91 -6.40
C LEU A 616 -16.75 -2.95 -7.51
N SER A 617 -15.87 -2.40 -8.33
CA SER A 617 -16.19 -1.24 -9.18
C SER A 617 -16.78 -1.64 -10.54
N PRO A 618 -18.03 -1.28 -10.84
CA PRO A 618 -18.60 -1.40 -12.19
C PRO A 618 -17.75 -0.68 -13.24
N HIS A 619 -17.70 -1.20 -14.46
CA HIS A 619 -17.00 -0.55 -15.58
C HIS A 619 -17.99 -0.12 -16.66
N SER A 620 -18.71 -1.06 -17.28
CA SER A 620 -19.65 -0.75 -18.36
C SER A 620 -20.66 -1.86 -18.60
N TYR A 621 -21.74 -1.52 -19.29
CA TYR A 621 -22.63 -2.46 -19.97
C TYR A 621 -22.71 -2.08 -21.45
N ASN A 622 -22.28 -2.97 -22.35
CA ASN A 622 -22.17 -2.68 -23.79
C ASN A 622 -23.32 -3.26 -24.63
N LEU A 623 -24.54 -3.28 -24.06
CA LEU A 623 -25.77 -3.84 -24.65
C LEU A 623 -25.85 -5.36 -24.73
N ASP A 624 -24.75 -6.05 -24.41
CA ASP A 624 -24.67 -7.51 -24.42
C ASP A 624 -23.96 -8.04 -23.16
N ILE A 625 -22.94 -7.32 -22.67
CA ILE A 625 -22.06 -7.80 -21.61
C ILE A 625 -21.87 -6.73 -20.53
N ALA A 626 -22.21 -7.10 -19.29
CA ALA A 626 -21.86 -6.38 -18.08
C ALA A 626 -20.38 -6.63 -17.71
N ASN A 627 -19.67 -5.55 -17.40
CA ASN A 627 -18.24 -5.57 -17.11
C ASN A 627 -17.95 -4.89 -15.77
N VAL A 628 -17.03 -5.49 -15.01
CA VAL A 628 -16.52 -4.99 -13.73
C VAL A 628 -15.00 -4.91 -13.80
N TYR A 629 -14.40 -3.98 -13.04
CA TYR A 629 -12.96 -3.88 -12.94
C TYR A 629 -12.33 -5.09 -12.23
N THR A 630 -11.18 -5.48 -12.75
CA THR A 630 -10.33 -6.58 -12.27
C THR A 630 -8.90 -6.11 -12.22
N VAL A 631 -8.09 -6.79 -11.42
CA VAL A 631 -6.64 -6.59 -11.41
C VAL A 631 -5.96 -7.82 -11.97
N ILE A 632 -5.07 -7.61 -12.94
CA ILE A 632 -4.12 -8.62 -13.39
C ILE A 632 -3.03 -8.72 -12.34
N GLY A 633 -3.08 -9.76 -11.52
CA GLY A 633 -2.17 -9.94 -10.40
C GLY A 633 -0.69 -9.94 -10.78
N LYS A 634 -0.35 -10.63 -11.88
CA LYS A 634 1.05 -10.79 -12.33
C LYS A 634 1.71 -9.46 -12.68
N THR A 635 1.01 -8.58 -13.37
CA THR A 635 1.55 -7.31 -13.88
C THR A 635 1.15 -6.11 -13.02
N GLY A 636 0.18 -6.27 -12.13
CA GLY A 636 -0.40 -5.15 -11.40
C GLY A 636 -1.04 -4.14 -12.34
N THR A 637 -2.05 -4.57 -13.07
CA THR A 637 -2.74 -3.72 -14.06
C THR A 637 -4.23 -3.75 -13.79
N LEU A 638 -4.86 -2.59 -13.81
CA LEU A 638 -6.31 -2.46 -13.68
C LEU A 638 -6.95 -2.49 -15.08
N VAL A 639 -7.92 -3.38 -15.27
CA VAL A 639 -8.63 -3.64 -16.54
C VAL A 639 -10.06 -4.12 -16.28
N SER A 640 -10.92 -4.17 -17.29
CA SER A 640 -12.29 -4.69 -17.16
C SER A 640 -12.51 -6.02 -17.85
N ARG A 641 -13.43 -6.80 -17.27
CA ARG A 641 -13.79 -8.14 -17.74
C ARG A 641 -15.27 -8.42 -17.53
N ALA A 642 -15.79 -9.32 -18.37
CA ALA A 642 -17.17 -9.79 -18.34
C ALA A 642 -17.47 -10.50 -17.02
N VAL A 643 -18.58 -10.13 -16.38
CA VAL A 643 -18.94 -10.57 -15.02
C VAL A 643 -19.10 -12.09 -14.87
N ASN A 644 -19.36 -12.81 -15.95
CA ASN A 644 -19.59 -14.26 -15.97
C ASN A 644 -18.32 -15.11 -16.09
N LEU A 645 -17.13 -14.48 -16.11
CA LEU A 645 -15.87 -15.21 -16.15
C LEU A 645 -15.44 -15.64 -14.74
N ASP A 646 -14.97 -16.87 -14.59
CA ASP A 646 -14.39 -17.32 -13.32
C ASP A 646 -13.02 -16.67 -13.08
N MET A 647 -12.91 -15.86 -12.03
CA MET A 647 -11.67 -15.24 -11.59
C MET A 647 -11.48 -15.37 -10.09
N TYR A 648 -10.28 -15.08 -9.60
CA TYR A 648 -9.97 -15.24 -8.18
C TYR A 648 -10.77 -14.27 -7.30
N VAL A 649 -11.23 -14.79 -6.16
CA VAL A 649 -11.94 -14.02 -5.14
C VAL A 649 -10.96 -13.63 -4.04
N ARG A 650 -10.82 -12.32 -3.82
CA ARG A 650 -9.92 -11.74 -2.81
C ARG A 650 -10.70 -10.95 -1.75
N PRO A 651 -11.00 -11.55 -0.59
CA PRO A 651 -11.78 -10.90 0.46
C PRO A 651 -11.14 -9.63 1.02
N ALA A 652 -11.97 -8.67 1.35
CA ALA A 652 -11.64 -7.51 2.18
C ALA A 652 -12.59 -7.42 3.38
N ILE A 653 -12.06 -6.95 4.51
CA ILE A 653 -12.79 -6.74 5.76
C ILE A 653 -12.43 -5.38 6.36
N ALA A 654 -13.18 -4.92 7.35
CA ALA A 654 -12.79 -3.79 8.19
C ALA A 654 -12.78 -4.20 9.66
N LEU A 655 -11.81 -3.66 10.38
CA LEU A 655 -11.63 -3.87 11.81
C LEU A 655 -12.09 -2.64 12.61
N ASN A 656 -12.66 -2.88 13.80
CA ASN A 656 -13.16 -1.84 14.71
C ASN A 656 -12.03 -0.96 15.27
N THR A 657 -12.40 0.24 15.72
CA THR A 657 -11.46 1.27 16.21
C THR A 657 -10.72 0.88 17.49
N SER A 658 -11.33 0.05 18.34
CA SER A 658 -10.83 -0.27 19.70
C SER A 658 -9.96 -1.53 19.75
N ILE A 659 -9.47 -2.00 18.61
CA ILE A 659 -8.66 -3.21 18.56
C ILE A 659 -7.27 -2.94 19.10
N GLU A 660 -6.77 -3.90 19.87
CA GLU A 660 -5.41 -3.92 20.35
C GLU A 660 -4.55 -4.78 19.43
N VAL A 661 -3.34 -4.31 19.16
CA VAL A 661 -2.34 -5.07 18.40
C VAL A 661 -1.01 -5.13 19.12
N THR A 662 -0.18 -6.07 18.70
CA THR A 662 1.26 -6.14 18.98
C THR A 662 2.02 -6.33 17.68
N GLY A 663 3.34 -6.12 17.67
CA GLY A 663 4.17 -6.24 16.46
C GLY A 663 4.41 -4.90 15.77
N SER A 664 5.25 -4.91 14.75
CA SER A 664 5.71 -3.73 14.00
C SER A 664 5.08 -3.60 12.61
N GLY A 665 4.23 -4.56 12.23
CA GLY A 665 3.58 -4.57 10.91
C GLY A 665 4.45 -5.09 9.79
N THR A 666 5.66 -5.59 10.06
CA THR A 666 6.52 -6.26 9.05
C THR A 666 6.05 -7.69 8.79
N SER A 667 6.50 -8.33 7.70
CA SER A 667 6.13 -9.73 7.38
C SER A 667 6.53 -10.71 8.48
N GLU A 668 7.68 -10.49 9.09
CA GLU A 668 8.24 -11.33 10.15
C GLU A 668 7.77 -10.93 11.57
N ASP A 669 7.20 -9.74 11.74
CA ASP A 669 6.62 -9.25 13.00
C ASP A 669 5.33 -8.46 12.70
N PRO A 670 4.28 -9.14 12.17
CA PRO A 670 3.06 -8.49 11.73
C PRO A 670 2.29 -7.90 12.90
N TYR A 671 1.35 -6.99 12.61
CA TYR A 671 0.41 -6.57 13.64
C TYR A 671 -0.52 -7.73 14.01
N ILE A 672 -0.36 -8.30 15.19
CA ILE A 672 -1.19 -9.41 15.69
C ILE A 672 -2.39 -8.84 16.43
N VAL A 673 -3.60 -9.07 15.91
CA VAL A 673 -4.86 -8.64 16.51
C VAL A 673 -5.22 -9.51 17.71
N LYS A 674 -5.32 -8.89 18.90
CA LYS A 674 -5.65 -9.58 20.16
C LYS A 674 -7.14 -9.81 20.34
#